data_AF-A0A310SER7-F1
#
_entry.id   AF-A0A310SER7-F1
#
_cell.length_a   1.000
_cell.length_b   1.000
_cell.length_c   1.000
_cell.angle_alpha   90.00
_cell.angle_beta   90.00
_cell.angle_gamma   90.00
#
_symmetry.space_group_name_H-M   'P 1'
#
loop_
_entity.id
_entity.type
_entity.pdbx_description
1 polymer ?
#
loop_
_entity_poly.entity_id
_entity_poly.type
_entity_poly.pdbx_seq_one_letter_code
_entity_poly.pdbx_strand_id
1 'polypeptide(L)'
;MVLANRYSLDAFTIYTKDRNNLTVKYDAELLQQALQQCLSSCPDNLLNEKIFNETFPFAYHLLSEALKQIDETINSNVHGDPVKDTKRQLLVCNELLSVWEKSIERVSKLCKTPAINLRCILENVLLVIRLIFEHCRASKKLYGALLEDVSEELTNLFRKTKTILNLFLTTLDGVIVFDTDMELETELLVKVIDSIGLFVTISRELDLKTFVETSKVFGKLAITHQHPVKRIKATSVTLHLAHLAKDISSMLSFSQDSTDRVDERKIKVIGHSLKILDRLCVAYCLHINNEVLPFVIELLLKMHRCSPLCLQKSEIDEKFIELINVHIYKGSEPFLNTIFKSSDFKQAFFEYRNITNIDKLGYHLLTISIMKKLINMPYEHHCKWTLGAESIIDVALTNINFIQEEICVGQVRLPGVHDIGERPRSASLYEATIVPICGLISQIPTDGFHAVELILLKHLLSNQLWSSLLSSDIWCFIDRIASSELCASHLKYLLKVYAALMRRSSSLEVVILENLIGRLYNLLSDEMKHTLIVEFDDLENLSWLPLARFLPSKTKSFLQNRLACVLNEISSTFAELQRQPTVKNWNRLIMLISLIGKLNCTGEESIVRILCQIWNSIASTIEIFEDRQLDILSEFMSKLFSVMQPEKIQDDIFSSILDAVLTSFLCFPSHVKVIASHYLRANKNHFGNCGIKTANALAELNCRLLESDNPWVRQEAFESFDKLAHTCPNEDLVTKMAAAVTKKLSLKDSLPAYLSGTTYYEFQDLSDVSDYLRYVAKHSQNVYHVCNNYDDSQRDEKLAKLETQSIESSDETRSLNDFDEHVNKMCDELNDILKKNRDIGRFTLRRLRLICAKILDLTESK
;
A
#
# COMPACT_ATOMS: atom_id res chain seq x y z
N MET A 1 4.87 -80.12 16.07
CA MET A 1 5.03 -78.65 15.86
C MET A 1 4.35 -78.15 14.58
N VAL A 2 4.61 -78.73 13.40
CA VAL A 2 3.95 -78.29 12.13
C VAL A 2 2.42 -78.47 12.13
N LEU A 3 1.88 -79.49 12.81
CA LEU A 3 0.43 -79.72 12.94
C LEU A 3 -0.26 -78.79 13.95
N ALA A 4 0.44 -78.34 15.00
CA ALA A 4 -0.10 -77.38 15.97
C ALA A 4 -0.17 -75.96 15.38
N ASN A 5 0.79 -75.59 14.52
CA ASN A 5 0.79 -74.30 13.82
C ASN A 5 -0.31 -74.19 12.75
N ARG A 6 -0.76 -75.30 12.13
CA ARG A 6 -1.93 -75.28 11.24
C ARG A 6 -3.24 -75.03 12.00
N TYR A 7 -3.43 -75.69 13.15
CA TYR A 7 -4.64 -75.52 13.97
C TYR A 7 -4.84 -74.10 14.50
N SER A 8 -3.76 -73.40 14.89
CA SER A 8 -3.85 -71.99 15.35
C SER A 8 -4.24 -71.03 14.23
N LEU A 9 -3.76 -71.28 13.01
CA LEU A 9 -4.05 -70.43 11.85
C LEU A 9 -5.48 -70.68 11.32
N ASP A 10 -5.90 -71.96 11.28
CA ASP A 10 -7.25 -72.36 10.87
C ASP A 10 -8.31 -71.87 11.88
N ALA A 11 -8.02 -71.90 13.19
CA ALA A 11 -8.90 -71.32 14.21
C ALA A 11 -9.04 -69.79 14.07
N PHE A 12 -7.96 -69.09 13.74
CA PHE A 12 -7.99 -67.64 13.49
C PHE A 12 -8.81 -67.29 12.24
N THR A 13 -8.67 -68.07 11.16
CA THR A 13 -9.42 -67.88 9.90
C THR A 13 -10.91 -68.22 10.05
N ILE A 14 -11.26 -69.15 10.94
CA ILE A 14 -12.65 -69.46 11.30
C ILE A 14 -13.25 -68.32 12.14
N TYR A 15 -12.47 -67.76 13.07
CA TYR A 15 -12.89 -66.65 13.93
C TYR A 15 -13.19 -65.35 13.16
N THR A 16 -12.41 -65.02 12.12
CA THR A 16 -12.67 -63.84 11.27
C THR A 16 -13.89 -63.99 10.34
N LYS A 17 -14.41 -65.22 10.15
CA LYS A 17 -15.57 -65.49 9.28
C LYS A 17 -16.92 -65.36 9.99
N ASP A 18 -16.98 -65.42 11.32
CA ASP A 18 -18.23 -65.35 12.08
C ASP A 18 -18.65 -63.89 12.34
N ARG A 19 -19.10 -63.21 11.28
CA ARG A 19 -19.22 -61.74 11.20
C ARG A 19 -20.37 -61.08 11.99
N ASN A 20 -21.29 -61.83 12.61
CA ASN A 20 -22.64 -61.29 12.87
C ASN A 20 -23.11 -61.19 14.34
N ASN A 21 -22.33 -61.50 15.39
CA ASN A 21 -22.95 -61.65 16.72
C ASN A 21 -22.11 -61.39 18.00
N LEU A 22 -21.22 -60.38 18.04
CA LEU A 22 -20.39 -60.11 19.24
C LEU A 22 -20.23 -58.62 19.59
N THR A 23 -19.84 -58.34 20.85
CA THR A 23 -19.72 -56.99 21.44
C THR A 23 -18.27 -56.49 21.37
N VAL A 24 -18.08 -55.26 20.85
CA VAL A 24 -16.78 -54.68 20.42
C VAL A 24 -15.63 -54.79 21.44
N LYS A 25 -15.90 -54.71 22.75
CA LYS A 25 -14.86 -54.81 23.79
C LYS A 25 -14.31 -56.23 23.96
N TYR A 26 -15.17 -57.24 23.89
CA TYR A 26 -14.75 -58.65 24.05
C TYR A 26 -13.90 -59.10 22.85
N ASP A 27 -14.16 -58.52 21.68
CA ASP A 27 -13.45 -58.82 20.43
C ASP A 27 -12.03 -58.23 20.40
N ALA A 28 -11.80 -57.05 21.00
CA ALA A 28 -10.48 -56.40 21.00
C ALA A 28 -9.43 -57.18 21.82
N GLU A 29 -9.78 -57.66 23.02
CA GLU A 29 -8.86 -58.42 23.87
C GLU A 29 -8.55 -59.81 23.29
N LEU A 30 -9.56 -60.50 22.75
CA LEU A 30 -9.39 -61.80 22.08
C LEU A 30 -8.53 -61.67 20.81
N LEU A 31 -8.77 -60.64 20.00
CA LEU A 31 -7.99 -60.37 18.79
C LEU A 31 -6.52 -60.11 19.12
N GLN A 32 -6.23 -59.33 20.17
CA GLN A 32 -4.85 -59.08 20.61
C GLN A 32 -4.14 -60.36 21.07
N GLN A 33 -4.81 -61.22 21.85
CA GLN A 33 -4.22 -62.47 22.35
C GLN A 33 -3.93 -63.44 21.19
N ALA A 34 -4.89 -63.59 20.28
CA ALA A 34 -4.74 -64.44 19.11
C ALA A 34 -3.63 -63.94 18.16
N LEU A 35 -3.54 -62.63 17.95
CA LEU A 35 -2.46 -62.02 17.19
C LEU A 35 -1.08 -62.28 17.82
N GLN A 36 -0.93 -62.14 19.14
CA GLN A 36 0.35 -62.36 19.83
C GLN A 36 0.86 -63.80 19.64
N GLN A 37 -0.04 -64.79 19.71
CA GLN A 37 0.29 -66.20 19.48
C GLN A 37 0.67 -66.47 18.02
N CYS A 38 0.00 -65.81 17.06
CA CYS A 38 0.31 -65.94 15.64
C CYS A 38 1.64 -65.26 15.26
N LEU A 39 1.91 -64.05 15.79
CA LEU A 39 3.15 -63.30 15.52
C LEU A 39 4.41 -64.00 16.03
N SER A 40 4.29 -64.82 17.08
CA SER A 40 5.42 -65.57 17.66
C SER A 40 5.71 -66.91 16.96
N SER A 41 4.74 -67.45 16.21
CA SER A 41 4.82 -68.78 15.59
C SER A 41 4.97 -68.75 14.06
N CYS A 42 4.69 -67.62 13.41
CA CYS A 42 4.72 -67.49 11.96
C CYS A 42 6.12 -67.07 11.44
N PRO A 43 6.64 -67.70 10.37
CA PRO A 43 7.90 -67.30 9.75
C PRO A 43 7.77 -65.95 9.03
N ASP A 44 8.87 -65.19 9.02
CA ASP A 44 8.89 -63.78 8.65
C ASP A 44 8.41 -63.49 7.22
N ASN A 45 8.65 -64.42 6.29
CA ASN A 45 8.26 -64.31 4.88
C ASN A 45 6.76 -64.53 4.63
N LEU A 46 6.00 -65.05 5.59
CA LEU A 46 4.56 -65.32 5.47
C LEU A 46 3.68 -64.38 6.32
N LEU A 47 4.29 -63.44 7.04
CA LEU A 47 3.57 -62.53 7.93
C LEU A 47 2.47 -61.74 7.20
N ASN A 48 2.79 -61.21 6.02
CA ASN A 48 1.87 -60.38 5.26
C ASN A 48 0.68 -61.18 4.70
N GLU A 49 0.96 -62.33 4.09
CA GLU A 49 -0.06 -63.17 3.46
C GLU A 49 -0.98 -63.86 4.48
N LYS A 50 -0.42 -64.36 5.59
CA LYS A 50 -1.15 -65.21 6.55
C LYS A 50 -1.70 -64.50 7.78
N ILE A 51 -1.14 -63.34 8.15
CA ILE A 51 -1.55 -62.63 9.37
C ILE A 51 -2.10 -61.26 9.01
N PHE A 52 -1.33 -60.42 8.30
CA PHE A 52 -1.70 -59.02 8.13
C PHE A 52 -2.90 -58.83 7.20
N ASN A 53 -2.97 -59.58 6.09
CA ASN A 53 -4.08 -59.49 5.13
C ASN A 53 -5.46 -59.80 5.73
N GLU A 54 -5.54 -60.68 6.72
CA GLU A 54 -6.80 -61.04 7.38
C GLU A 54 -7.05 -60.17 8.62
N THR A 55 -6.02 -59.93 9.44
CA THR A 55 -6.17 -59.25 10.73
C THR A 55 -6.44 -57.75 10.60
N PHE A 56 -5.73 -57.04 9.71
CA PHE A 56 -5.81 -55.57 9.67
C PHE A 56 -7.15 -55.04 9.13
N PRO A 57 -7.75 -55.59 8.06
CA PRO A 57 -9.07 -55.13 7.61
C PRO A 57 -10.15 -55.33 8.68
N PHE A 58 -10.09 -56.44 9.43
CA PHE A 58 -11.02 -56.71 10.53
C PHE A 58 -10.82 -55.74 11.70
N ALA A 59 -9.58 -55.54 12.14
CA ALA A 59 -9.26 -54.58 13.20
C ALA A 59 -9.66 -53.14 12.82
N TYR A 60 -9.43 -52.75 11.56
CA TYR A 60 -9.83 -51.45 11.03
C TYR A 60 -11.36 -51.26 11.05
N HIS A 61 -12.12 -52.28 10.64
CA HIS A 61 -13.58 -52.25 10.70
C HIS A 61 -14.08 -52.03 12.13
N LEU A 62 -13.57 -52.80 13.10
CA LEU A 62 -13.92 -52.63 14.51
C LEU A 62 -13.57 -51.24 15.05
N LEU A 63 -12.41 -50.70 14.67
CA LEU A 63 -11.99 -49.36 15.07
C LEU A 63 -12.90 -48.27 14.48
N SER A 64 -13.22 -48.36 13.19
CA SER A 64 -14.11 -47.41 12.53
C SER A 64 -15.52 -47.46 13.11
N GLU A 65 -16.01 -48.65 13.48
CA GLU A 65 -17.33 -48.82 14.09
C GLU A 65 -17.36 -48.23 15.51
N ALA A 66 -16.32 -48.46 16.30
CA ALA A 66 -16.20 -47.88 17.63
C ALA A 66 -16.19 -46.34 17.59
N LEU A 67 -15.51 -45.73 16.61
CA LEU A 67 -15.54 -44.27 16.42
C LEU A 67 -16.91 -43.75 15.97
N LYS A 68 -17.62 -44.46 15.09
CA LYS A 68 -18.99 -44.08 14.70
C LYS A 68 -19.97 -44.15 15.87
N GLN A 69 -19.86 -45.18 16.69
CA GLN A 69 -20.68 -45.32 17.90
C GLN A 69 -20.46 -44.16 18.88
N ILE A 70 -19.24 -43.59 18.93
CA ILE A 70 -18.99 -42.38 19.72
C ILE A 70 -19.81 -41.20 19.17
N ASP A 71 -19.80 -40.98 17.85
CA ASP A 71 -20.57 -39.90 17.23
C ASP A 71 -22.09 -40.07 17.47
N GLU A 72 -22.60 -41.30 17.38
CA GLU A 72 -24.01 -41.61 17.66
C GLU A 72 -24.35 -41.39 19.14
N THR A 73 -23.48 -41.81 20.05
CA THR A 73 -23.67 -41.68 21.51
C THR A 73 -23.72 -40.21 21.91
N ILE A 74 -22.85 -39.36 21.33
CA ILE A 74 -22.81 -37.91 21.61
C ILE A 74 -24.07 -37.20 21.10
N ASN A 75 -24.63 -37.64 19.97
CA ASN A 75 -25.79 -37.00 19.34
C ASN A 75 -27.15 -37.53 19.84
N SER A 76 -27.16 -38.66 20.57
CA SER A 76 -28.39 -39.29 21.06
C SER A 76 -28.74 -38.86 22.49
N ASN A 77 -29.98 -38.41 22.71
CA ASN A 77 -30.53 -38.06 24.03
C ASN A 77 -31.10 -39.26 24.82
N VAL A 78 -30.68 -40.49 24.51
CA VAL A 78 -31.36 -41.71 25.01
C VAL A 78 -30.57 -42.39 26.14
N HIS A 79 -31.31 -42.77 27.19
CA HIS A 79 -30.94 -43.46 28.43
C HIS A 79 -29.55 -44.12 28.48
N GLY A 80 -28.58 -43.36 29.00
CA GLY A 80 -27.22 -43.78 29.33
C GLY A 80 -26.46 -42.62 29.99
N ASP A 81 -25.28 -42.88 30.56
CA ASP A 81 -24.34 -41.81 30.94
C ASP A 81 -23.41 -41.59 29.73
N PRO A 82 -23.69 -40.58 28.88
CA PRO A 82 -23.01 -40.41 27.60
C PRO A 82 -21.49 -40.20 27.78
N VAL A 83 -21.07 -39.64 28.91
CA VAL A 83 -19.65 -39.49 29.26
C VAL A 83 -19.01 -40.86 29.46
N LYS A 84 -19.62 -41.71 30.29
CA LYS A 84 -19.10 -43.03 30.63
C LYS A 84 -19.05 -43.97 29.42
N ASP A 85 -20.08 -43.93 28.57
CA ASP A 85 -20.15 -44.76 27.37
C ASP A 85 -19.13 -44.29 26.32
N THR A 86 -18.95 -42.97 26.16
CA THR A 86 -17.91 -42.39 25.30
C THR A 86 -16.51 -42.76 25.77
N LYS A 87 -16.22 -42.66 27.08
CA LYS A 87 -14.93 -43.09 27.67
C LYS A 87 -14.66 -44.57 27.41
N ARG A 88 -15.68 -45.41 27.56
CA ARG A 88 -15.58 -46.85 27.30
C ARG A 88 -15.21 -47.12 25.84
N GLN A 89 -15.83 -46.42 24.89
CA GLN A 89 -15.54 -46.60 23.46
C GLN A 89 -14.15 -46.07 23.07
N LEU A 90 -13.70 -44.95 23.66
CA LEU A 90 -12.34 -44.45 23.48
C LEU A 90 -11.28 -45.42 24.00
N LEU A 91 -11.55 -46.08 25.15
CA LEU A 91 -10.70 -47.15 25.67
C LEU A 91 -10.64 -48.35 24.72
N VAL A 92 -11.77 -48.75 24.13
CA VAL A 92 -11.81 -49.83 23.12
C VAL A 92 -10.98 -49.46 21.90
N CYS A 93 -11.09 -48.22 21.40
CA CYS A 93 -10.25 -47.73 20.31
C CYS A 93 -8.76 -47.81 20.66
N ASN A 94 -8.40 -47.39 21.88
CA ASN A 94 -7.03 -47.45 22.37
C ASN A 94 -6.52 -48.89 22.49
N GLU A 95 -7.35 -49.85 22.88
CA GLU A 95 -6.98 -51.27 22.89
C GLU A 95 -6.82 -51.84 21.48
N LEU A 96 -7.71 -51.52 20.54
CA LEU A 96 -7.57 -51.96 19.15
C LEU A 96 -6.26 -51.48 18.54
N LEU A 97 -5.78 -50.28 18.90
CA LEU A 97 -4.48 -49.77 18.45
C LEU A 97 -3.28 -50.68 18.79
N SER A 98 -3.36 -51.49 19.86
CA SER A 98 -2.32 -52.47 20.22
C SER A 98 -2.04 -53.49 19.11
N VAL A 99 -3.03 -53.77 18.25
CA VAL A 99 -2.90 -54.71 17.11
C VAL A 99 -1.81 -54.23 16.15
N TRP A 100 -1.86 -52.95 15.76
CA TRP A 100 -0.87 -52.35 14.88
C TRP A 100 0.47 -52.13 15.58
N GLU A 101 0.46 -51.70 16.84
CA GLU A 101 1.67 -51.51 17.65
C GLU A 101 2.51 -52.81 17.71
N LYS A 102 1.91 -53.92 18.17
CA LYS A 102 2.59 -55.23 18.28
C LYS A 102 3.04 -55.77 16.92
N SER A 103 2.26 -55.52 15.87
CA SER A 103 2.61 -55.95 14.51
C SER A 103 3.84 -55.21 14.00
N ILE A 104 3.91 -53.89 14.18
CA ILE A 104 5.08 -53.10 13.76
C ILE A 104 6.29 -53.42 14.65
N GLU A 105 6.11 -53.68 15.95
CA GLU A 105 7.21 -54.13 16.83
C GLU A 105 7.82 -55.47 16.38
N ARG A 106 7.02 -56.36 15.79
CA ARG A 106 7.54 -57.59 15.18
C ARG A 106 8.34 -57.26 13.93
N VAL A 107 7.82 -56.38 13.07
CA VAL A 107 8.45 -56.01 11.80
C VAL A 107 9.73 -55.20 12.00
N SER A 108 9.80 -54.34 13.01
CA SER A 108 10.99 -53.53 13.32
C SER A 108 12.20 -54.37 13.72
N LYS A 109 12.00 -55.64 14.11
CA LYS A 109 13.05 -56.60 14.47
C LYS A 109 13.51 -57.46 13.29
N LEU A 110 12.89 -57.31 12.11
CA LEU A 110 13.27 -58.05 10.91
C LEU A 110 14.56 -57.50 10.31
N CYS A 111 15.24 -58.33 9.51
CA CYS A 111 16.29 -57.85 8.61
C CYS A 111 15.69 -56.99 7.47
N LYS A 112 16.55 -56.32 6.70
CA LYS A 112 16.13 -55.56 5.53
C LYS A 112 15.23 -56.39 4.62
N THR A 113 13.98 -55.96 4.45
CA THR A 113 12.91 -56.73 3.80
C THR A 113 12.31 -55.91 2.64
N PRO A 114 12.05 -56.51 1.47
CA PRO A 114 11.39 -55.84 0.35
C PRO A 114 10.01 -55.30 0.71
N ALA A 115 9.65 -54.12 0.20
CA ALA A 115 8.40 -53.45 0.52
C ALA A 115 7.16 -54.25 0.11
N ILE A 116 7.23 -55.03 -0.98
CA ILE A 116 6.10 -55.84 -1.44
C ILE A 116 5.66 -56.90 -0.41
N ASN A 117 6.63 -57.45 0.34
CA ASN A 117 6.38 -58.46 1.37
C ASN A 117 5.75 -57.86 2.63
N LEU A 118 5.66 -56.53 2.74
CA LEU A 118 5.08 -55.81 3.87
C LEU A 118 3.99 -54.83 3.42
N ARG A 119 3.43 -55.03 2.22
CA ARG A 119 2.45 -54.14 1.60
C ARG A 119 1.25 -53.85 2.51
N CYS A 120 0.71 -54.86 3.18
CA CYS A 120 -0.47 -54.71 4.03
C CYS A 120 -0.20 -53.80 5.24
N ILE A 121 1.02 -53.84 5.80
CA ILE A 121 1.46 -52.90 6.84
C ILE A 121 1.52 -51.48 6.30
N LEU A 122 2.18 -51.30 5.16
CA LEU A 122 2.37 -49.98 4.54
C LEU A 122 1.02 -49.31 4.22
N GLU A 123 0.04 -50.07 3.76
CA GLU A 123 -1.29 -49.55 3.44
C GLU A 123 -2.16 -49.35 4.70
N ASN A 124 -2.25 -50.33 5.61
CA ASN A 124 -3.20 -50.27 6.72
C ASN A 124 -2.77 -49.39 7.90
N VAL A 125 -1.47 -49.38 8.25
CA VAL A 125 -0.99 -48.58 9.39
C VAL A 125 -1.24 -47.09 9.14
N LEU A 126 -0.99 -46.64 7.91
CA LEU A 126 -1.24 -45.27 7.51
C LEU A 126 -2.74 -44.94 7.57
N LEU A 127 -3.62 -45.81 7.08
CA LEU A 127 -5.07 -45.61 7.16
C LEU A 127 -5.58 -45.44 8.60
N VAL A 128 -5.05 -46.22 9.53
CA VAL A 128 -5.45 -46.21 10.95
C VAL A 128 -4.95 -44.95 11.66
N ILE A 129 -3.69 -44.59 11.45
CA ILE A 129 -3.12 -43.35 12.01
C ILE A 129 -3.92 -42.14 11.52
N ARG A 130 -4.28 -42.13 10.22
CA ARG A 130 -5.11 -41.09 9.64
C ARG A 130 -6.44 -40.94 10.36
N LEU A 131 -7.16 -42.05 10.48
CA LEU A 131 -8.49 -42.11 11.07
C LEU A 131 -8.50 -41.52 12.49
N ILE A 132 -7.52 -41.91 13.32
CA ILE A 132 -7.44 -41.41 14.70
C ILE A 132 -7.00 -39.95 14.75
N PHE A 133 -6.03 -39.53 13.93
CA PHE A 133 -5.58 -38.13 13.93
C PHE A 133 -6.68 -37.18 13.45
N GLU A 134 -7.46 -37.56 12.43
CA GLU A 134 -8.64 -36.79 11.99
C GLU A 134 -9.70 -36.69 13.10
N HIS A 135 -9.96 -37.79 13.81
CA HIS A 135 -10.86 -37.80 14.97
C HIS A 135 -10.37 -36.87 16.09
N CYS A 136 -9.09 -36.96 16.46
CA CYS A 136 -8.48 -36.08 17.46
C CYS A 136 -8.52 -34.60 17.03
N ARG A 137 -8.33 -34.32 15.74
CA ARG A 137 -8.40 -32.95 15.19
C ARG A 137 -9.81 -32.37 15.30
N ALA A 138 -10.83 -33.19 15.03
CA ALA A 138 -12.23 -32.79 15.12
C ALA A 138 -12.77 -32.75 16.57
N SER A 139 -12.01 -33.24 17.55
CA SER A 139 -12.44 -33.41 18.95
C SER A 139 -13.11 -32.18 19.57
N LYS A 140 -12.55 -30.98 19.40
CA LYS A 140 -13.14 -29.73 19.96
C LYS A 140 -14.57 -29.50 19.48
N LYS A 141 -14.86 -29.82 18.23
CA LYS A 141 -16.19 -29.68 17.63
C LYS A 141 -17.09 -30.86 17.93
N LEU A 142 -16.54 -32.08 17.92
CA LEU A 142 -17.29 -33.32 18.14
C LEU A 142 -17.79 -33.45 19.58
N TYR A 143 -16.91 -33.25 20.57
CA TYR A 143 -17.25 -33.48 21.98
C TYR A 143 -17.88 -32.27 22.66
N GLY A 144 -17.63 -31.05 22.18
CA GLY A 144 -18.22 -29.82 22.71
C GLY A 144 -18.05 -29.70 24.23
N ALA A 145 -19.15 -29.69 24.98
CA ALA A 145 -19.15 -29.61 26.44
C ALA A 145 -18.55 -30.85 27.13
N LEU A 146 -18.58 -32.02 26.48
CA LEU A 146 -18.05 -33.28 27.03
C LEU A 146 -16.51 -33.39 26.92
N LEU A 147 -15.87 -32.44 26.23
CA LEU A 147 -14.44 -32.51 25.92
C LEU A 147 -13.56 -32.57 27.17
N GLU A 148 -13.88 -31.79 28.21
CA GLU A 148 -13.09 -31.80 29.45
C GLU A 148 -13.13 -33.17 30.13
N ASP A 149 -14.30 -33.81 30.14
CA ASP A 149 -14.52 -35.09 30.79
C ASP A 149 -13.77 -36.24 30.08
N VAL A 150 -13.64 -36.20 28.75
CA VAL A 150 -12.98 -37.26 27.95
C VAL A 150 -11.56 -36.94 27.50
N SER A 151 -11.01 -35.82 27.98
CA SER A 151 -9.71 -35.28 27.55
C SER A 151 -8.55 -36.22 27.81
N GLU A 152 -8.58 -36.97 28.92
CA GLU A 152 -7.54 -37.93 29.28
C GLU A 152 -7.51 -39.11 28.30
N GLU A 153 -8.68 -39.68 28.00
CA GLU A 153 -8.83 -40.81 27.09
C GLU A 153 -8.43 -40.43 25.66
N LEU A 154 -8.81 -39.23 25.19
CA LEU A 154 -8.36 -38.69 23.90
C LEU A 154 -6.84 -38.47 23.86
N THR A 155 -6.26 -37.97 24.96
CA THR A 155 -4.80 -37.78 25.05
C THR A 155 -4.07 -39.12 25.01
N ASN A 156 -4.60 -40.15 25.67
CA ASN A 156 -4.06 -41.51 25.64
C ASN A 156 -4.13 -42.11 24.23
N LEU A 157 -5.27 -41.95 23.55
CA LEU A 157 -5.46 -42.41 22.17
C LEU A 157 -4.49 -41.72 21.21
N PHE A 158 -4.33 -40.40 21.32
CA PHE A 158 -3.36 -39.64 20.53
C PHE A 158 -1.92 -40.10 20.81
N ARG A 159 -1.55 -40.26 22.08
CA ARG A 159 -0.20 -40.70 22.48
C ARG A 159 0.13 -42.08 21.92
N LYS A 160 -0.81 -43.03 22.00
CA LYS A 160 -0.61 -44.38 21.46
C LYS A 160 -0.48 -44.37 19.95
N THR A 161 -1.34 -43.62 19.26
CA THR A 161 -1.24 -43.45 17.79
C THR A 161 0.09 -42.81 17.38
N LYS A 162 0.58 -41.82 18.15
CA LYS A 162 1.89 -41.20 17.94
C LYS A 162 3.04 -42.20 18.13
N THR A 163 2.96 -43.08 19.13
CA THR A 163 3.95 -44.16 19.32
C THR A 163 3.98 -45.09 18.10
N ILE A 164 2.80 -45.50 17.62
CA ILE A 164 2.65 -46.33 16.42
C ILE A 164 3.25 -45.64 15.19
N LEU A 165 2.95 -44.35 14.99
CA LEU A 165 3.53 -43.55 13.90
C LEU A 165 5.05 -43.51 13.99
N ASN A 166 5.61 -43.19 15.15
CA ASN A 166 7.06 -43.11 15.32
C ASN A 166 7.76 -44.46 15.10
N LEU A 167 7.15 -45.54 15.57
CA LEU A 167 7.64 -46.90 15.35
C LEU A 167 7.56 -47.27 13.86
N PHE A 168 6.47 -46.91 13.18
CA PHE A 168 6.30 -47.10 11.74
C PHE A 168 7.36 -46.34 10.95
N LEU A 169 7.54 -45.05 11.21
CA LEU A 169 8.52 -44.21 10.50
C LEU A 169 9.96 -44.72 10.70
N THR A 170 10.29 -45.20 11.90
CA THR A 170 11.61 -45.81 12.21
C THR A 170 11.79 -47.13 11.45
N THR A 171 10.74 -47.96 11.40
CA THR A 171 10.75 -49.24 10.67
C THR A 171 10.88 -49.03 9.17
N LEU A 172 10.18 -48.02 8.63
CA LEU A 172 10.25 -47.63 7.22
C LEU A 172 11.68 -47.21 6.82
N ASP A 173 12.40 -46.51 7.70
CA ASP A 173 13.77 -46.05 7.42
C ASP A 173 14.84 -47.13 7.62
N GLY A 174 14.63 -48.06 8.56
CA GLY A 174 15.64 -49.05 8.97
C GLY A 174 15.50 -50.44 8.34
N VAL A 175 14.27 -50.88 8.08
CA VAL A 175 13.95 -52.28 7.73
C VAL A 175 13.39 -52.41 6.32
N ILE A 176 12.52 -51.50 5.90
CA ILE A 176 11.82 -51.62 4.61
C ILE A 176 12.71 -51.11 3.48
N VAL A 177 12.89 -51.92 2.44
CA VAL A 177 13.66 -51.55 1.25
C VAL A 177 12.73 -51.53 0.05
N PHE A 178 12.74 -50.43 -0.70
CA PHE A 178 12.00 -50.29 -1.94
C PHE A 178 12.92 -50.55 -3.13
N ASP A 179 12.54 -51.50 -3.98
CA ASP A 179 13.15 -51.72 -5.28
C ASP A 179 12.52 -50.77 -6.31
N THR A 180 13.27 -49.76 -6.72
CA THR A 180 12.82 -48.74 -7.66
C THR A 180 12.80 -49.19 -9.11
N ASP A 181 13.32 -50.38 -9.42
CA ASP A 181 13.24 -50.98 -10.76
C ASP A 181 11.90 -51.72 -10.95
N MET A 182 11.22 -52.07 -9.85
CA MET A 182 9.89 -52.67 -9.87
C MET A 182 8.79 -51.59 -9.80
N GLU A 183 7.92 -51.55 -10.81
CA GLU A 183 6.84 -50.56 -10.91
C GLU A 183 5.87 -50.61 -9.73
N LEU A 184 5.44 -51.81 -9.31
CA LEU A 184 4.54 -52.01 -8.17
C LEU A 184 5.11 -51.49 -6.84
N GLU A 185 6.41 -51.69 -6.59
CA GLU A 185 7.05 -51.17 -5.37
C GLU A 185 7.24 -49.65 -5.45
N THR A 186 7.50 -49.11 -6.64
CA THR A 186 7.61 -47.67 -6.84
C THR A 186 6.26 -46.97 -6.67
N GLU A 187 5.16 -47.55 -7.15
CA GLU A 187 3.81 -47.05 -6.87
C GLU A 187 3.48 -47.07 -5.37
N LEU A 188 3.86 -48.16 -4.69
CA LEU A 188 3.69 -48.29 -3.24
C LEU A 188 4.48 -47.22 -2.48
N LEU A 189 5.72 -46.96 -2.88
CA LEU A 189 6.55 -45.88 -2.33
C LEU A 189 5.89 -44.50 -2.51
N VAL A 190 5.37 -44.21 -3.71
CA VAL A 190 4.68 -42.93 -3.97
C VAL A 190 3.43 -42.78 -3.09
N LYS A 191 2.65 -43.85 -2.89
CA LYS A 191 1.49 -43.85 -1.97
C LYS A 191 1.89 -43.62 -0.51
N VAL A 192 3.00 -44.22 -0.07
CA VAL A 192 3.54 -44.02 1.28
C VAL A 192 3.98 -42.57 1.47
N ILE A 193 4.71 -41.99 0.50
CA ILE A 193 5.14 -40.58 0.53
C ILE A 193 3.93 -39.63 0.59
N ASP A 194 2.93 -39.87 -0.25
CA ASP A 194 1.69 -39.07 -0.27
C ASP A 194 0.95 -39.12 1.07
N SER A 195 0.82 -40.32 1.64
CA SER A 195 0.15 -40.53 2.94
C SER A 195 0.88 -39.86 4.11
N ILE A 196 2.22 -39.94 4.14
CA ILE A 196 3.02 -39.23 5.15
C ILE A 196 2.88 -37.72 4.97
N GLY A 197 2.85 -37.22 3.72
CA GLY A 197 2.61 -35.81 3.42
C GLY A 197 1.26 -35.31 3.97
N LEU A 198 0.19 -36.10 3.83
CA LEU A 198 -1.12 -35.78 4.45
C LEU A 198 -1.03 -35.67 5.98
N PHE A 199 -0.22 -36.50 6.63
CA PHE A 199 -0.03 -36.41 8.09
C PHE A 199 0.71 -35.17 8.53
N VAL A 200 1.61 -34.63 7.71
CA VAL A 200 2.24 -33.34 7.99
C VAL A 200 1.17 -32.27 8.17
N THR A 201 0.20 -32.19 7.26
CA THR A 201 -0.89 -31.22 7.34
C THR A 201 -1.77 -31.41 8.58
N ILE A 202 -2.09 -32.66 8.94
CA ILE A 202 -2.94 -32.95 10.11
C ILE A 202 -2.19 -32.66 11.43
N SER A 203 -0.94 -33.08 11.52
CA SER A 203 -0.14 -33.00 12.76
C SER A 203 0.15 -31.57 13.21
N ARG A 204 0.16 -30.59 12.29
CA ARG A 204 0.32 -29.16 12.62
C ARG A 204 -0.66 -28.67 13.67
N GLU A 205 -1.93 -29.08 13.56
CA GLU A 205 -3.00 -28.62 14.45
C GLU A 205 -3.06 -29.39 15.77
N LEU A 206 -2.36 -30.52 15.85
CA LEU A 206 -2.35 -31.40 17.01
C LEU A 206 -1.12 -31.18 17.89
N ASP A 207 0.08 -31.26 17.30
CA ASP A 207 1.35 -31.22 18.04
C ASP A 207 2.52 -30.78 17.14
N LEU A 208 3.12 -29.63 17.46
CA LEU A 208 4.26 -29.07 16.71
C LEU A 208 5.47 -30.01 16.66
N LYS A 209 5.67 -30.86 17.68
CA LYS A 209 6.78 -31.83 17.68
C LYS A 209 6.55 -32.93 16.65
N THR A 210 5.36 -33.53 16.65
CA THR A 210 4.96 -34.55 15.65
C THR A 210 4.99 -33.97 14.24
N PHE A 211 4.55 -32.72 14.07
CA PHE A 211 4.65 -32.00 12.80
C PHE A 211 6.08 -31.94 12.26
N VAL A 212 7.05 -31.51 13.07
CA VAL A 212 8.45 -31.43 12.66
C VAL A 212 9.04 -32.82 12.37
N GLU A 213 8.77 -33.81 13.23
CA GLU A 213 9.26 -35.19 13.05
C GLU A 213 8.74 -35.81 11.75
N THR A 214 7.44 -35.69 11.50
CA THR A 214 6.79 -36.23 10.29
C THR A 214 7.25 -35.48 9.04
N SER A 215 7.38 -34.16 9.10
CA SER A 215 7.90 -33.34 8.00
C SER A 215 9.32 -33.73 7.60
N LYS A 216 10.18 -34.05 8.58
CA LYS A 216 11.55 -34.51 8.32
C LYS A 216 11.56 -35.82 7.54
N VAL A 217 10.73 -36.78 7.95
CA VAL A 217 10.67 -38.10 7.30
C VAL A 217 10.07 -37.97 5.90
N PHE A 218 8.99 -37.20 5.74
CA PHE A 218 8.44 -36.86 4.44
C PHE A 218 9.49 -36.25 3.50
N GLY A 219 10.18 -35.20 3.96
CA GLY A 219 11.23 -34.54 3.19
C GLY A 219 12.37 -35.49 2.82
N LYS A 220 12.84 -36.32 3.77
CA LYS A 220 13.90 -37.31 3.53
C LYS A 220 13.51 -38.30 2.44
N LEU A 221 12.33 -38.91 2.53
CA LEU A 221 11.85 -39.91 1.56
C LEU A 221 11.64 -39.28 0.17
N ALA A 222 10.95 -38.14 0.11
CA ALA A 222 10.67 -37.44 -1.14
C ALA A 222 11.94 -36.99 -1.87
N ILE A 223 12.99 -36.58 -1.13
CA ILE A 223 14.28 -36.18 -1.72
C ILE A 223 15.10 -37.41 -2.13
N THR A 224 15.18 -38.43 -1.28
CA THR A 224 15.99 -39.64 -1.54
C THR A 224 15.49 -40.38 -2.78
N HIS A 225 14.16 -40.47 -2.95
CA HIS A 225 13.53 -41.17 -4.07
C HIS A 225 12.97 -40.22 -5.14
N GLN A 226 13.56 -39.03 -5.29
CA GLN A 226 13.01 -38.00 -6.18
C GLN A 226 12.86 -38.44 -7.64
N HIS A 227 13.77 -39.25 -8.19
CA HIS A 227 13.72 -39.66 -9.60
C HIS A 227 12.53 -40.58 -9.90
N PRO A 228 12.33 -41.70 -9.16
CA PRO A 228 11.13 -42.52 -9.31
C PRO A 228 9.82 -41.75 -9.06
N VAL A 229 9.77 -40.91 -8.03
CA VAL A 229 8.56 -40.14 -7.70
C VAL A 229 8.18 -39.15 -8.82
N LYS A 230 9.17 -38.44 -9.38
CA LYS A 230 8.96 -37.54 -10.52
C LYS A 230 8.45 -38.25 -11.76
N ARG A 231 8.92 -39.49 -12.01
CA ARG A 231 8.48 -40.30 -13.16
C ARG A 231 7.02 -40.72 -13.04
N ILE A 232 6.56 -41.10 -11.84
CA ILE A 232 5.20 -41.59 -11.63
C ILE A 232 4.21 -40.45 -11.41
N LYS A 233 4.42 -39.64 -10.36
CA LYS A 233 3.45 -38.63 -9.92
C LYS A 233 4.11 -37.55 -9.06
N ALA A 234 4.79 -36.59 -9.68
CA ALA A 234 5.39 -35.46 -8.97
C ALA A 234 4.38 -34.65 -8.13
N THR A 235 3.09 -34.64 -8.53
CA THR A 235 2.02 -33.93 -7.83
C THR A 235 1.76 -34.44 -6.42
N SER A 236 2.13 -35.68 -6.10
CA SER A 236 2.03 -36.19 -4.73
C SER A 236 2.96 -35.44 -3.77
N VAL A 237 4.06 -34.86 -4.24
CA VAL A 237 4.98 -34.07 -3.40
C VAL A 237 4.69 -32.58 -3.51
N THR A 238 4.39 -32.07 -4.71
CA THR A 238 4.21 -30.62 -4.92
C THR A 238 2.94 -30.07 -4.26
N LEU A 239 1.87 -30.87 -4.13
CA LEU A 239 0.69 -30.48 -3.35
C LEU A 239 0.99 -30.36 -1.85
N HIS A 240 1.74 -31.31 -1.28
CA HIS A 240 2.13 -31.22 0.14
C HIS A 240 3.15 -30.12 0.40
N LEU A 241 3.99 -29.81 -0.58
CA LEU A 241 4.85 -28.62 -0.57
C LEU A 241 4.01 -27.34 -0.46
N ALA A 242 2.95 -27.23 -1.25
CA ALA A 242 2.00 -26.10 -1.20
C ALA A 242 1.35 -25.98 0.19
N HIS A 243 0.87 -27.10 0.75
CA HIS A 243 0.31 -27.13 2.09
C HIS A 243 1.34 -26.73 3.16
N LEU A 244 2.58 -27.24 3.07
CA LEU A 244 3.64 -26.86 3.99
C LEU A 244 3.97 -25.36 3.89
N ALA A 245 4.02 -24.80 2.68
CA ALA A 245 4.22 -23.37 2.48
C ALA A 245 3.08 -22.53 3.09
N LYS A 246 1.82 -22.97 2.91
CA LYS A 246 0.64 -22.35 3.53
C LYS A 246 0.69 -22.43 5.05
N ASP A 247 1.04 -23.58 5.60
CA ASP A 247 1.14 -23.82 7.03
C ASP A 247 2.22 -22.93 7.66
N ILE A 248 3.39 -22.82 7.04
CA ILE A 248 4.46 -21.94 7.47
C ILE A 248 4.01 -20.47 7.39
N SER A 249 3.36 -20.06 6.30
CA SER A 249 2.85 -18.69 6.14
C SER A 249 1.85 -18.33 7.25
N SER A 250 0.95 -19.26 7.59
CA SER A 250 -0.01 -19.08 8.70
C SER A 250 0.69 -18.94 10.05
N MET A 251 1.82 -19.63 10.26
CA MET A 251 2.61 -19.51 11.48
C MET A 251 3.43 -18.21 11.53
N LEU A 252 3.64 -17.51 10.42
CA LEU A 252 4.38 -16.25 10.35
C LEU A 252 3.51 -15.01 10.57
N SER A 253 2.19 -15.17 10.75
CA SER A 253 1.26 -14.04 10.95
C SER A 253 1.52 -13.22 12.21
N PHE A 254 2.25 -13.75 13.20
CA PHE A 254 2.72 -12.97 14.37
C PHE A 254 3.58 -11.75 13.99
N SER A 255 4.13 -11.72 12.78
CA SER A 255 4.86 -10.54 12.26
C SER A 255 3.95 -9.39 11.80
N GLN A 256 2.64 -9.57 11.89
CA GLN A 256 1.61 -8.64 11.41
C GLN A 256 0.59 -8.30 12.49
N ASP A 257 0.23 -9.26 13.34
CA ASP A 257 -0.69 -9.06 14.47
C ASP A 257 0.07 -8.89 15.79
N SER A 258 -0.10 -7.74 16.44
CA SER A 258 0.50 -7.41 17.76
C SER A 258 -0.03 -8.26 18.92
N THR A 259 -1.08 -9.05 18.69
CA THR A 259 -1.77 -9.82 19.73
C THR A 259 -1.22 -11.23 19.93
N ASP A 260 -0.53 -11.82 18.94
CA ASP A 260 0.01 -13.17 19.06
C ASP A 260 1.40 -13.15 19.69
N ARG A 261 1.55 -13.77 20.85
CA ARG A 261 2.82 -13.80 21.57
C ARG A 261 3.86 -14.60 20.79
N VAL A 262 4.98 -13.96 20.48
CA VAL A 262 6.14 -14.59 19.86
C VAL A 262 6.72 -15.65 20.81
N ASP A 263 6.88 -16.88 20.33
CA ASP A 263 7.43 -18.02 21.08
C ASP A 263 8.68 -18.55 20.38
N GLU A 264 9.77 -18.72 21.15
CA GLU A 264 11.03 -19.31 20.69
C GLU A 264 10.82 -20.68 20.03
N ARG A 265 9.93 -21.52 20.58
CA ARG A 265 9.64 -22.84 20.02
C ARG A 265 8.99 -22.72 18.65
N LYS A 266 8.01 -21.83 18.49
CA LYS A 266 7.37 -21.55 17.18
C LYS A 266 8.40 -21.10 16.15
N ILE A 267 9.28 -20.15 16.48
CA ILE A 267 10.34 -19.67 15.55
C ILE A 267 11.24 -20.81 15.09
N LYS A 268 11.69 -21.67 16.00
CA LYS A 268 12.55 -22.81 15.66
C LYS A 268 11.84 -23.84 14.78
N VAL A 269 10.56 -24.10 15.04
CA VAL A 269 9.72 -24.98 14.21
C VAL A 269 9.61 -24.43 12.79
N ILE A 270 9.26 -23.15 12.64
CA ILE A 270 9.19 -22.45 11.35
C ILE A 270 10.52 -22.57 10.60
N GLY A 271 11.64 -22.21 11.24
CA GLY A 271 12.96 -22.29 10.62
C GLY A 271 13.37 -23.70 10.23
N HIS A 272 12.92 -24.73 10.95
CA HIS A 272 13.15 -26.12 10.58
C HIS A 272 12.31 -26.52 9.37
N SER A 273 11.02 -26.18 9.36
CA SER A 273 10.11 -26.47 8.25
C SER A 273 10.52 -25.74 6.97
N LEU A 274 11.01 -24.50 7.06
CA LEU A 274 11.58 -23.76 5.94
C LEU A 274 12.78 -24.47 5.31
N LYS A 275 13.68 -25.05 6.11
CA LYS A 275 14.83 -25.83 5.59
C LYS A 275 14.38 -27.09 4.84
N ILE A 276 13.32 -27.75 5.31
CA ILE A 276 12.75 -28.91 4.62
C ILE A 276 12.11 -28.45 3.30
N LEU A 277 11.31 -27.37 3.34
CA LEU A 277 10.65 -26.80 2.19
C LEU A 277 11.65 -26.37 1.11
N ASP A 278 12.72 -25.65 1.47
CA ASP A 278 13.77 -25.24 0.53
C ASP A 278 14.41 -26.44 -0.18
N ARG A 279 14.75 -27.50 0.56
CA ARG A 279 15.31 -28.72 -0.04
C ARG A 279 14.31 -29.43 -0.96
N LEU A 280 13.03 -29.45 -0.61
CA LEU A 280 11.97 -29.98 -1.46
C LEU A 280 11.82 -29.14 -2.74
N CYS A 281 11.83 -27.82 -2.62
CA CYS A 281 11.81 -26.91 -3.77
C CYS A 281 13.01 -27.14 -4.67
N VAL A 282 14.22 -27.31 -4.13
CA VAL A 282 15.41 -27.64 -4.93
C VAL A 282 15.22 -28.95 -5.69
N ALA A 283 14.70 -29.98 -5.04
CA ALA A 283 14.47 -31.28 -5.67
C ALA A 283 13.36 -31.20 -6.73
N TYR A 284 12.25 -30.52 -6.48
CA TYR A 284 11.05 -30.57 -7.33
C TYR A 284 10.78 -29.31 -8.15
N CYS A 285 11.71 -28.35 -8.21
CA CYS A 285 11.53 -27.02 -8.81
C CYS A 285 10.84 -27.02 -10.19
N LEU A 286 11.28 -27.90 -11.09
CA LEU A 286 10.75 -28.00 -12.47
C LEU A 286 9.32 -28.54 -12.56
N HIS A 287 8.77 -29.07 -11.47
CA HIS A 287 7.41 -29.62 -11.38
C HIS A 287 6.48 -28.73 -10.54
N ILE A 288 6.98 -27.59 -10.07
CA ILE A 288 6.15 -26.59 -9.37
C ILE A 288 5.42 -25.77 -10.44
N ASN A 289 4.09 -25.93 -10.47
CA ASN A 289 3.19 -25.29 -11.43
C ASN A 289 2.50 -24.04 -10.83
N ASN A 290 1.68 -23.37 -11.65
CA ASN A 290 0.90 -22.19 -11.26
C ASN A 290 -0.10 -22.41 -10.11
N GLU A 291 -0.50 -23.63 -9.79
CA GLU A 291 -1.39 -23.91 -8.65
C GLU A 291 -0.64 -23.86 -7.31
N VAL A 292 0.64 -24.23 -7.31
CA VAL A 292 1.48 -24.29 -6.10
C VAL A 292 2.17 -22.94 -5.82
N LEU A 293 2.57 -22.22 -6.88
CA LEU A 293 3.34 -20.99 -6.78
C LEU A 293 2.69 -19.89 -5.91
N PRO A 294 1.36 -19.66 -5.91
CA PRO A 294 0.75 -18.65 -5.05
C PRO A 294 1.05 -18.85 -3.55
N PHE A 295 1.06 -20.10 -3.07
CA PHE A 295 1.40 -20.41 -1.67
C PHE A 295 2.88 -20.15 -1.36
N VAL A 296 3.75 -20.35 -2.35
CA VAL A 296 5.19 -20.07 -2.23
C VAL A 296 5.46 -18.56 -2.26
N ILE A 297 4.75 -17.82 -3.11
CA ILE A 297 4.82 -16.36 -3.19
C ILE A 297 4.35 -15.75 -1.87
N GLU A 298 3.17 -16.15 -1.37
CA GLU A 298 2.65 -15.76 -0.05
C GLU A 298 3.71 -15.94 1.04
N LEU A 299 4.35 -17.11 1.09
CA LEU A 299 5.41 -17.39 2.06
C LEU A 299 6.60 -16.43 1.91
N LEU A 300 7.07 -16.19 0.68
CA LEU A 300 8.16 -15.24 0.42
C LEU A 300 7.80 -13.82 0.91
N LEU A 301 6.55 -13.37 0.72
CA LEU A 301 6.09 -12.07 1.22
C LEU A 301 6.24 -11.99 2.74
N LYS A 302 5.73 -13.00 3.45
CA LYS A 302 5.81 -13.08 4.92
C LYS A 302 7.25 -13.19 5.41
N MET A 303 8.12 -13.93 4.71
CA MET A 303 9.54 -14.02 5.06
C MET A 303 10.25 -12.67 4.92
N HIS A 304 9.96 -11.87 3.90
CA HIS A 304 10.56 -10.54 3.75
C HIS A 304 10.05 -9.53 4.78
N ARG A 305 8.80 -9.66 5.24
CA ARG A 305 8.27 -8.90 6.39
C ARG A 305 9.03 -9.15 7.68
N CYS A 306 9.64 -10.34 7.83
CA CYS A 306 10.47 -10.70 8.99
C CYS A 306 11.89 -10.09 8.98
N SER A 307 12.19 -9.15 8.08
CA SER A 307 13.46 -8.41 8.10
C SER A 307 13.67 -7.70 9.45
N PRO A 308 14.86 -7.76 10.07
CA PRO A 308 15.12 -7.12 11.37
C PRO A 308 14.79 -5.63 11.39
N LEU A 309 15.11 -4.91 10.32
CA LEU A 309 14.85 -3.48 10.20
C LEU A 309 13.35 -3.14 10.03
N CYS A 310 12.53 -4.13 9.64
CA CYS A 310 11.07 -4.00 9.67
C CYS A 310 10.52 -4.26 11.08
N LEU A 311 11.18 -5.12 11.87
CA LEU A 311 10.72 -5.55 13.19
C LEU A 311 11.24 -4.68 14.36
N GLN A 312 12.32 -3.91 14.19
CA GLN A 312 12.95 -3.12 15.26
C GLN A 312 12.03 -2.12 15.99
N LYS A 313 10.91 -1.72 15.38
CA LYS A 313 9.91 -0.81 15.95
C LYS A 313 8.61 -1.51 16.35
N SER A 314 8.53 -2.82 16.18
CA SER A 314 7.44 -3.65 16.72
C SER A 314 7.66 -3.91 18.21
N GLU A 315 6.61 -4.28 18.95
CA GLU A 315 6.68 -4.63 20.38
C GLU A 315 7.45 -5.96 20.66
N ILE A 316 8.23 -6.44 19.69
CA ILE A 316 8.98 -7.70 19.77
C ILE A 316 10.36 -7.43 20.38
N ASP A 317 10.74 -8.22 21.39
CA ASP A 317 12.06 -8.21 22.02
C ASP A 317 13.18 -8.44 20.98
N GLU A 318 14.27 -7.67 21.09
CA GLU A 318 15.46 -7.76 20.25
C GLU A 318 16.02 -9.19 20.17
N LYS A 319 15.96 -9.96 21.26
CA LYS A 319 16.37 -11.37 21.28
C LYS A 319 15.55 -12.21 20.30
N PHE A 320 14.23 -11.98 20.21
CA PHE A 320 13.37 -12.67 19.27
C PHE A 320 13.59 -12.19 17.83
N ILE A 321 13.86 -10.90 17.62
CA ILE A 321 14.21 -10.36 16.31
C ILE A 321 15.47 -11.06 15.76
N GLU A 322 16.49 -11.27 16.59
CA GLU A 322 17.69 -11.98 16.15
C GLU A 322 17.42 -13.46 15.84
N LEU A 323 16.60 -14.14 16.65
CA LEU A 323 16.17 -15.50 16.35
C LEU A 323 15.40 -15.59 15.03
N ILE A 324 14.48 -14.67 14.78
CA ILE A 324 13.72 -14.57 13.52
C ILE A 324 14.67 -14.32 12.35
N ASN A 325 15.65 -13.44 12.52
CA ASN A 325 16.66 -13.16 11.50
C ASN A 325 17.41 -14.43 11.09
N VAL A 326 17.92 -15.17 12.08
CA VAL A 326 18.74 -16.37 11.87
C VAL A 326 17.93 -17.52 11.28
N HIS A 327 16.70 -17.74 11.76
CA HIS A 327 15.91 -18.91 11.39
C HIS A 327 14.99 -18.70 10.19
N ILE A 328 14.58 -17.46 9.90
CA ILE A 328 13.55 -17.14 8.89
C ILE A 328 14.12 -16.22 7.81
N TYR A 329 14.48 -14.98 8.17
CA TYR A 329 14.80 -13.95 7.18
C TYR A 329 16.05 -14.27 6.35
N LYS A 330 17.14 -14.75 6.96
CA LYS A 330 18.36 -15.15 6.23
C LYS A 330 18.12 -16.26 5.20
N GLY A 331 17.05 -17.05 5.36
CA GLY A 331 16.64 -18.08 4.41
C GLY A 331 15.87 -17.56 3.20
N SER A 332 15.37 -16.32 3.23
CA SER A 332 14.53 -15.75 2.15
C SER A 332 15.26 -15.65 0.82
N GLU A 333 16.51 -15.16 0.83
CA GLU A 333 17.30 -14.97 -0.39
C GLU A 333 17.69 -16.32 -1.04
N PRO A 334 18.26 -17.33 -0.33
CA PRO A 334 18.47 -18.66 -0.89
C PRO A 334 17.18 -19.30 -1.42
N PHE A 335 16.07 -19.15 -0.70
CA PHE A 335 14.79 -19.71 -1.10
C PHE A 335 14.27 -19.05 -2.39
N LEU A 336 14.33 -17.72 -2.49
CA LEU A 336 14.01 -16.99 -3.72
C LEU A 336 14.88 -17.46 -4.90
N ASN A 337 16.18 -17.68 -4.67
CA ASN A 337 17.11 -18.19 -5.67
C ASN A 337 16.73 -19.59 -6.19
N THR A 338 16.19 -20.44 -5.32
CA THR A 338 15.65 -21.76 -5.71
C THR A 338 14.41 -21.60 -6.58
N ILE A 339 13.43 -20.81 -6.15
CA ILE A 339 12.15 -20.64 -6.86
C ILE A 339 12.32 -19.96 -8.22
N PHE A 340 13.28 -19.05 -8.36
CA PHE A 340 13.62 -18.40 -9.62
C PHE A 340 14.02 -19.35 -10.76
N LYS A 341 14.36 -20.61 -10.45
CA LYS A 341 14.67 -21.64 -11.44
C LYS A 341 13.40 -22.22 -12.11
N SER A 342 12.22 -22.00 -11.53
CA SER A 342 10.95 -22.36 -12.15
C SER A 342 10.63 -21.40 -13.29
N SER A 343 10.25 -21.94 -14.45
CA SER A 343 9.80 -21.15 -15.61
C SER A 343 8.54 -20.34 -15.31
N ASP A 344 7.68 -20.88 -14.46
CA ASP A 344 6.32 -20.40 -14.22
C ASP A 344 6.30 -19.30 -13.16
N PHE A 345 7.37 -19.17 -12.36
CA PHE A 345 7.47 -18.20 -11.27
C PHE A 345 7.20 -16.76 -11.71
N LYS A 346 7.74 -16.36 -12.87
CA LYS A 346 7.52 -15.01 -13.41
C LYS A 346 6.03 -14.74 -13.61
N GLN A 347 5.33 -15.63 -14.30
CA GLN A 347 3.91 -15.47 -14.60
C GLN A 347 3.08 -15.49 -13.31
N ALA A 348 3.33 -16.47 -12.44
CA ALA A 348 2.63 -16.56 -11.16
C ALA A 348 2.82 -15.31 -10.28
N PHE A 349 4.02 -14.71 -10.26
CA PHE A 349 4.28 -13.48 -9.51
C PHE A 349 3.44 -12.28 -10.01
N PHE A 350 3.30 -12.14 -11.33
CA PHE A 350 2.47 -11.08 -11.90
C PHE A 350 0.97 -11.35 -11.70
N GLU A 351 0.51 -12.59 -11.86
CA GLU A 351 -0.88 -12.98 -11.60
C GLU A 351 -1.27 -12.82 -10.12
N TYR A 352 -0.32 -13.06 -9.20
CA TYR A 352 -0.54 -12.92 -7.76
C TYR A 352 -1.00 -11.50 -7.36
N ARG A 353 -0.66 -10.47 -8.15
CA ARG A 353 -1.08 -9.08 -7.88
C ARG A 353 -2.60 -8.89 -7.93
N ASN A 354 -3.32 -9.78 -8.61
CA ASN A 354 -4.77 -9.71 -8.82
C ASN A 354 -5.58 -10.39 -7.70
N ILE A 355 -4.91 -11.01 -6.73
CA ILE A 355 -5.56 -11.66 -5.58
C ILE A 355 -6.16 -10.58 -4.64
N THR A 356 -7.28 -10.89 -4.01
CA THR A 356 -7.91 -10.01 -3.01
C THR A 356 -7.14 -10.07 -1.68
N ASN A 357 -7.01 -8.94 -0.98
CA ASN A 357 -6.34 -8.84 0.34
C ASN A 357 -4.84 -9.21 0.37
N ILE A 358 -4.10 -8.90 -0.68
CA ILE A 358 -2.64 -9.07 -0.70
C ILE A 358 -1.98 -8.18 0.37
N ASP A 359 -0.98 -8.74 1.06
CA ASP A 359 -0.02 -8.00 1.88
C ASP A 359 0.82 -7.05 0.99
N LYS A 360 0.37 -5.80 0.88
CA LYS A 360 0.95 -4.80 -0.04
C LYS A 360 2.41 -4.50 0.27
N LEU A 361 2.77 -4.36 1.55
CA LEU A 361 4.16 -4.13 1.93
C LEU A 361 5.01 -5.38 1.68
N GLY A 362 4.54 -6.57 2.05
CA GLY A 362 5.24 -7.82 1.74
C GLY A 362 5.51 -7.97 0.24
N TYR A 363 4.49 -7.71 -0.60
CA TYR A 363 4.59 -7.75 -2.06
C TYR A 363 5.61 -6.74 -2.60
N HIS A 364 5.63 -5.52 -2.06
CA HIS A 364 6.62 -4.51 -2.42
C HIS A 364 8.06 -4.91 -2.02
N LEU A 365 8.24 -5.48 -0.84
CA LEU A 365 9.55 -5.97 -0.37
C LEU A 365 10.07 -7.14 -1.21
N LEU A 366 9.18 -8.07 -1.62
CA LEU A 366 9.55 -9.13 -2.56
C LEU A 366 9.90 -8.54 -3.93
N THR A 367 9.14 -7.55 -4.42
CA THR A 367 9.42 -6.85 -5.70
C THR A 367 10.83 -6.26 -5.69
N ILE A 368 11.23 -5.58 -4.61
CA ILE A 368 12.60 -5.04 -4.44
C ILE A 368 13.64 -6.16 -4.48
N SER A 369 13.39 -7.29 -3.81
CA SER A 369 14.32 -8.42 -3.75
C SER A 369 14.49 -9.11 -5.11
N ILE A 370 13.39 -9.27 -5.86
CA ILE A 370 13.39 -9.73 -7.25
C ILE A 370 14.23 -8.78 -8.13
N MET A 371 14.01 -7.46 -8.04
CA MET A 371 14.79 -6.49 -8.83
C MET A 371 16.28 -6.55 -8.50
N LYS A 372 16.65 -6.63 -7.22
CA LYS A 372 18.06 -6.79 -6.79
C LYS A 372 18.70 -8.05 -7.34
N LYS A 373 17.95 -9.15 -7.39
CA LYS A 373 18.41 -10.39 -8.01
C LYS A 373 18.59 -10.23 -9.52
N LEU A 374 17.62 -9.63 -10.20
CA LEU A 374 17.63 -9.41 -11.65
C LEU A 374 18.81 -8.57 -12.12
N ILE A 375 19.22 -7.55 -11.35
CA ILE A 375 20.40 -6.72 -11.63
C ILE A 375 21.68 -7.54 -11.78
N ASN A 376 21.78 -8.66 -11.07
CA ASN A 376 22.93 -9.55 -11.09
C ASN A 376 22.81 -10.69 -12.13
N MET A 377 21.75 -10.68 -12.97
CA MET A 377 21.54 -11.68 -14.02
C MET A 377 21.88 -11.11 -15.40
N PRO A 378 22.19 -11.96 -16.40
CA PRO A 378 22.41 -11.51 -17.78
C PRO A 378 21.17 -10.81 -18.37
N TYR A 379 21.41 -9.92 -19.33
CA TYR A 379 20.37 -9.10 -19.97
C TYR A 379 19.21 -9.93 -20.53
N GLU A 380 19.51 -11.07 -21.15
CA GLU A 380 18.54 -11.98 -21.77
C GLU A 380 17.50 -12.53 -20.77
N HIS A 381 17.86 -12.56 -19.49
CA HIS A 381 16.98 -12.99 -18.42
C HIS A 381 16.18 -11.83 -17.83
N HIS A 382 16.83 -10.72 -17.46
CA HIS A 382 16.09 -9.61 -16.86
C HIS A 382 15.28 -8.78 -17.86
N CYS A 383 15.62 -8.79 -19.16
CA CYS A 383 14.82 -8.14 -20.20
C CYS A 383 13.39 -8.71 -20.25
N LYS A 384 13.23 -10.03 -20.02
CA LYS A 384 11.92 -10.68 -19.96
C LYS A 384 11.06 -10.11 -18.83
N TRP A 385 11.67 -9.74 -17.70
CA TRP A 385 10.98 -9.17 -16.54
C TRP A 385 10.73 -7.68 -16.66
N THR A 386 11.58 -6.95 -17.38
CA THR A 386 11.54 -5.49 -17.47
C THR A 386 10.79 -4.98 -18.70
N LEU A 387 10.91 -5.67 -19.83
CA LEU A 387 10.36 -5.31 -21.15
C LEU A 387 9.30 -6.31 -21.66
N GLY A 388 8.84 -7.23 -20.82
CA GLY A 388 7.76 -8.16 -21.16
C GLY A 388 6.39 -7.47 -21.26
N ALA A 389 5.37 -8.25 -21.63
CA ALA A 389 3.96 -7.78 -21.61
C ALA A 389 3.56 -7.23 -20.22
N GLU A 390 4.12 -7.82 -19.17
CA GLU A 390 4.11 -7.29 -17.82
C GLU A 390 5.54 -6.94 -17.40
N SER A 391 5.69 -5.77 -16.76
CA SER A 391 6.98 -5.22 -16.35
C SER A 391 7.07 -5.13 -14.83
N ILE A 392 8.19 -5.60 -14.28
CA ILE A 392 8.52 -5.46 -12.85
C ILE A 392 8.67 -3.98 -12.44
N ILE A 393 9.08 -3.11 -13.38
CA ILE A 393 9.20 -1.66 -13.15
C ILE A 393 7.79 -1.05 -13.01
N ASP A 394 6.86 -1.44 -13.87
CA ASP A 394 5.46 -1.03 -13.78
C ASP A 394 4.81 -1.50 -12.46
N VAL A 395 5.13 -2.72 -12.02
CA VAL A 395 4.69 -3.25 -10.73
C VAL A 395 5.26 -2.43 -9.56
N ALA A 396 6.55 -2.13 -9.55
CA ALA A 396 7.18 -1.35 -8.48
C ALA A 396 6.60 0.08 -8.39
N LEU A 397 6.42 0.74 -9.54
CA LEU A 397 5.80 2.08 -9.62
C LEU A 397 4.32 2.05 -9.23
N THR A 398 3.59 0.98 -9.50
CA THR A 398 2.20 0.84 -9.04
C THR A 398 2.14 0.60 -7.53
N ASN A 399 2.98 -0.30 -7.03
CA ASN A 399 2.93 -0.77 -5.65
C ASN A 399 3.28 0.29 -4.62
N ILE A 400 4.16 1.24 -4.98
CA ILE A 400 4.60 2.30 -4.06
C ILE A 400 3.43 3.14 -3.54
N ASN A 401 2.34 3.25 -4.31
CA ASN A 401 1.14 3.98 -3.90
C ASN A 401 0.37 3.27 -2.77
N PHE A 402 0.47 1.93 -2.67
CA PHE A 402 -0.23 1.15 -1.64
C PHE A 402 0.50 1.11 -0.30
N ILE A 403 1.76 1.58 -0.24
CA ILE A 403 2.60 1.60 0.97
C ILE A 403 2.91 3.03 1.44
N GLN A 404 2.03 3.97 1.11
CA GLN A 404 2.16 5.37 1.47
C GLN A 404 2.28 5.59 2.98
N GLU A 405 1.54 4.81 3.77
CA GLU A 405 1.60 4.89 5.23
C GLU A 405 3.01 4.61 5.73
N GLU A 406 3.63 3.53 5.27
CA GLU A 406 4.97 3.12 5.68
C GLU A 406 6.05 4.08 5.20
N ILE A 407 5.87 4.69 4.02
CA ILE A 407 6.78 5.73 3.50
C ILE A 407 6.70 7.00 4.36
N CYS A 408 5.49 7.51 4.63
CA CYS A 408 5.29 8.73 5.42
C CYS A 408 5.82 8.59 6.85
N VAL A 409 5.54 7.44 7.48
CA VAL A 409 5.97 7.16 8.86
C VAL A 409 7.48 6.88 8.93
N GLY A 410 8.08 6.34 7.86
CA GLY A 410 9.54 6.17 7.74
C GLY A 410 10.17 5.17 8.72
N GLN A 411 9.35 4.35 9.38
CA GLN A 411 9.79 3.36 10.36
C GLN A 411 10.37 2.09 9.71
N VAL A 412 9.84 1.70 8.56
CA VAL A 412 10.33 0.53 7.82
C VAL A 412 11.58 0.93 7.04
N ARG A 413 12.70 0.28 7.36
CA ARG A 413 13.98 0.50 6.67
C ARG A 413 14.54 -0.78 6.11
N LEU A 414 15.41 -0.65 5.11
CA LEU A 414 16.10 -1.77 4.49
C LEU A 414 17.61 -1.57 4.53
N PRO A 415 18.41 -2.66 4.42
CA PRO A 415 19.85 -2.52 4.27
C PRO A 415 20.15 -1.74 2.97
N GLY A 416 20.80 -0.59 3.12
CA GLY A 416 21.25 0.25 2.01
C GLY A 416 22.58 -0.23 1.45
N VAL A 417 22.90 0.21 0.22
CA VAL A 417 24.21 0.00 -0.40
C VAL A 417 25.23 0.88 0.31
N HIS A 418 26.39 0.32 0.65
CA HIS A 418 27.50 1.02 1.28
C HIS A 418 28.80 0.65 0.55
N ASP A 419 29.66 1.62 0.32
CA ASP A 419 31.00 1.36 -0.21
C ASP A 419 31.85 0.59 0.82
N ILE A 420 32.87 -0.11 0.33
CA ILE A 420 33.76 -0.92 1.18
C ILE A 420 34.45 0.02 2.18
N GLY A 421 34.11 -0.09 3.47
CA GLY A 421 34.69 0.71 4.57
C GLY A 421 33.72 1.71 5.20
N GLU A 422 32.54 1.93 4.63
CA GLU A 422 31.50 2.78 5.25
C GLU A 422 30.62 2.02 6.24
N ARG A 423 30.04 2.74 7.22
CA ARG A 423 29.05 2.15 8.14
C ARG A 423 27.82 1.72 7.35
N PRO A 424 27.19 0.56 7.69
CA PRO A 424 25.97 0.13 7.03
C PRO A 424 24.89 1.22 7.10
N ARG A 425 24.55 1.80 5.94
CA ARG A 425 23.50 2.81 5.86
C ARG A 425 22.15 2.11 5.77
N SER A 426 21.16 2.57 6.54
CA SER A 426 19.77 2.15 6.35
C SER A 426 19.13 3.00 5.27
N ALA A 427 18.47 2.35 4.31
CA ALA A 427 17.71 3.01 3.24
C ALA A 427 16.22 3.08 3.61
N SER A 428 15.58 4.19 3.30
CA SER A 428 14.11 4.29 3.30
C SER A 428 13.49 3.35 2.27
N LEU A 429 12.19 3.06 2.39
CA LEU A 429 11.46 2.29 1.38
C LEU A 429 11.53 2.96 0.00
N TYR A 430 11.48 4.29 -0.07
CA TYR A 430 11.60 5.04 -1.32
C TYR A 430 12.97 4.82 -1.98
N GLU A 431 14.06 5.03 -1.23
CA GLU A 431 15.44 4.81 -1.71
C GLU A 431 15.69 3.35 -2.11
N ALA A 432 15.21 2.40 -1.30
CA ALA A 432 15.35 0.97 -1.58
C ALA A 432 14.55 0.52 -2.81
N THR A 433 13.56 1.31 -3.24
CA THR A 433 12.78 1.06 -4.46
C THR A 433 13.44 1.68 -5.69
N ILE A 434 13.84 2.95 -5.62
CA ILE A 434 14.40 3.67 -6.77
C ILE A 434 15.74 3.08 -7.23
N VAL A 435 16.61 2.69 -6.30
CA VAL A 435 17.96 2.23 -6.64
C VAL A 435 17.95 0.97 -7.52
N PRO A 436 17.21 -0.11 -7.19
CA PRO A 436 17.11 -1.26 -8.07
C PRO A 436 16.46 -0.97 -9.42
N ILE A 437 15.47 -0.08 -9.48
CA ILE A 437 14.84 0.33 -10.76
C ILE A 437 15.88 0.99 -11.65
N CYS A 438 16.61 1.98 -11.13
CA CYS A 438 17.68 2.66 -11.86
C CYS A 438 18.79 1.69 -12.31
N GLY A 439 19.16 0.72 -11.48
CA GLY A 439 20.15 -0.31 -11.82
C GLY A 439 19.69 -1.31 -12.88
N LEU A 440 18.38 -1.55 -13.03
CA LEU A 440 17.82 -2.33 -14.13
C LEU A 440 17.76 -1.51 -15.43
N ILE A 441 17.33 -0.25 -15.33
CA ILE A 441 17.21 0.65 -16.49
C ILE A 441 18.57 0.90 -17.14
N SER A 442 19.63 1.05 -16.36
CA SER A 442 20.99 1.26 -16.89
C SER A 442 21.54 0.08 -17.70
N GLN A 443 20.93 -1.10 -17.61
CA GLN A 443 21.30 -2.30 -18.37
C GLN A 443 20.43 -2.51 -19.62
N ILE A 444 19.45 -1.64 -19.88
CA ILE A 444 18.56 -1.75 -21.04
C ILE A 444 19.21 -1.10 -22.27
N PRO A 445 19.33 -1.81 -23.41
CA PRO A 445 19.81 -1.25 -24.67
C PRO A 445 18.77 -0.31 -25.28
N THR A 446 19.22 0.52 -26.22
CA THR A 446 18.41 1.55 -26.90
C THR A 446 17.09 1.03 -27.47
N ASP A 447 17.09 -0.16 -28.04
CA ASP A 447 15.91 -0.73 -28.72
C ASP A 447 14.75 -1.00 -27.76
N GLY A 448 15.05 -1.31 -26.49
CA GLY A 448 14.06 -1.57 -25.44
C GLY A 448 13.63 -0.33 -24.68
N PHE A 449 14.29 0.81 -24.89
CA PHE A 449 14.15 1.97 -24.01
C PHE A 449 12.78 2.66 -24.11
N HIS A 450 12.17 2.64 -25.30
CA HIS A 450 10.83 3.21 -25.55
C HIS A 450 9.76 2.65 -24.60
N ALA A 451 9.86 1.38 -24.22
CA ALA A 451 8.92 0.76 -23.29
C ALA A 451 9.07 1.34 -21.87
N VAL A 452 10.30 1.67 -21.46
CA VAL A 452 10.57 2.33 -20.18
C VAL A 452 10.00 3.75 -20.19
N GLU A 453 10.21 4.51 -21.26
CA GLU A 453 9.64 5.87 -21.41
C GLU A 453 8.10 5.86 -21.28
N LEU A 454 7.43 4.89 -21.91
CA LEU A 454 5.98 4.73 -21.80
C LEU A 454 5.52 4.41 -20.38
N ILE A 455 6.23 3.52 -19.68
CA ILE A 455 5.93 3.20 -18.27
C ILE A 455 6.11 4.46 -17.40
N LEU A 456 7.21 5.18 -17.57
CA LEU A 456 7.48 6.40 -16.82
C LEU A 456 6.41 7.46 -17.09
N LEU A 457 6.03 7.67 -18.35
CA LEU A 457 4.99 8.64 -18.71
C LEU A 457 3.62 8.26 -18.12
N LYS A 458 3.26 6.97 -18.18
CA LYS A 458 2.04 6.43 -17.53
C LYS A 458 1.99 6.78 -16.04
N HIS A 459 3.09 6.57 -15.32
CA HIS A 459 3.14 6.81 -13.87
C HIS A 459 3.30 8.28 -13.51
N LEU A 460 4.01 9.07 -14.33
CA LEU A 460 4.15 10.52 -14.16
C LEU A 460 2.78 11.23 -14.23
N LEU A 461 1.87 10.71 -15.07
CA LEU A 461 0.54 11.27 -15.33
C LEU A 461 -0.59 10.49 -14.65
N SER A 462 -0.28 9.72 -13.59
CA SER A 462 -1.23 8.79 -12.96
C SER A 462 -2.15 9.42 -11.89
N ASN A 463 -1.98 10.71 -11.57
CA ASN A 463 -2.56 11.39 -10.41
C ASN A 463 -2.19 10.76 -9.06
N GLN A 464 -1.18 9.90 -9.01
CA GLN A 464 -0.74 9.23 -7.79
C GLN A 464 0.60 9.80 -7.35
N LEU A 465 0.63 10.44 -6.17
CA LEU A 465 1.78 11.22 -5.68
C LEU A 465 3.10 10.42 -5.73
N TRP A 466 3.14 9.25 -5.10
CA TRP A 466 4.40 8.50 -4.93
C TRP A 466 4.94 7.96 -6.24
N SER A 467 4.08 7.36 -7.07
CA SER A 467 4.50 6.86 -8.39
C SER A 467 4.91 7.99 -9.35
N SER A 468 4.25 9.15 -9.27
CA SER A 468 4.59 10.31 -10.10
C SER A 468 5.93 10.91 -9.69
N LEU A 469 6.18 11.05 -8.38
CA LEU A 469 7.48 11.49 -7.85
C LEU A 469 8.60 10.50 -8.21
N LEU A 470 8.36 9.21 -8.00
CA LEU A 470 9.33 8.16 -8.30
C LEU A 470 9.66 8.12 -9.80
N SER A 471 8.65 8.20 -10.67
CA SER A 471 8.84 8.30 -12.11
C SER A 471 9.68 9.53 -12.49
N SER A 472 9.36 10.69 -11.91
CA SER A 472 10.08 11.95 -12.14
C SER A 472 11.56 11.87 -11.72
N ASP A 473 11.86 11.21 -10.60
CA ASP A 473 13.23 11.00 -10.12
C ASP A 473 14.00 9.99 -10.99
N ILE A 474 13.35 8.92 -11.44
CA ILE A 474 13.94 7.95 -12.37
C ILE A 474 14.28 8.64 -13.70
N TRP A 475 13.40 9.52 -14.20
CA TRP A 475 13.65 10.29 -15.41
C TRP A 475 14.89 11.20 -15.26
N CYS A 476 15.02 11.86 -14.11
CA CYS A 476 16.20 12.66 -13.80
C CYS A 476 17.48 11.82 -13.69
N PHE A 477 17.38 10.57 -13.20
CA PHE A 477 18.51 9.63 -13.19
C PHE A 477 18.93 9.26 -14.60
N ILE A 478 17.98 8.86 -15.46
CA ILE A 478 18.21 8.53 -16.87
C ILE A 478 18.95 9.68 -17.56
N ASP A 479 18.44 10.89 -17.46
CA ASP A 479 19.01 12.05 -18.15
C ASP A 479 20.35 12.52 -17.57
N ARG A 480 20.70 12.09 -16.36
CA ARG A 480 22.02 12.33 -15.78
C ARG A 480 23.09 11.40 -16.34
N ILE A 481 22.73 10.17 -16.69
CA ILE A 481 23.66 9.17 -17.23
C ILE A 481 23.66 9.12 -18.77
N ALA A 482 22.60 9.63 -19.40
CA ALA A 482 22.45 9.67 -20.85
C ALA A 482 23.22 10.83 -21.50
N SER A 483 23.17 10.89 -22.83
CA SER A 483 23.73 12.01 -23.59
C SER A 483 22.87 13.26 -23.41
N SER A 484 23.49 14.43 -23.56
CA SER A 484 22.78 15.71 -23.45
C SER A 484 21.72 15.88 -24.55
N GLU A 485 21.90 15.26 -25.72
CA GLU A 485 20.92 15.23 -26.80
C GLU A 485 19.65 14.46 -26.39
N LEU A 486 19.79 13.35 -25.68
CA LEU A 486 18.63 12.59 -25.19
C LEU A 486 17.84 13.41 -24.18
N CYS A 487 18.52 14.05 -23.22
CA CYS A 487 17.87 14.94 -22.25
C CYS A 487 17.12 16.08 -22.94
N ALA A 488 17.70 16.69 -23.97
CA ALA A 488 17.03 17.73 -24.75
C ALA A 488 15.81 17.19 -25.52
N SER A 489 15.89 15.96 -26.04
CA SER A 489 14.76 15.28 -26.70
C SER A 489 13.60 15.03 -25.72
N HIS A 490 13.89 14.46 -24.55
CA HIS A 490 12.91 14.28 -23.48
C HIS A 490 12.27 15.61 -23.07
N LEU A 491 13.07 16.65 -22.88
CA LEU A 491 12.59 17.99 -22.53
C LEU A 491 11.62 18.54 -23.58
N LYS A 492 11.98 18.46 -24.87
CA LYS A 492 11.12 18.88 -25.99
C LYS A 492 9.80 18.11 -26.01
N TYR A 493 9.84 16.80 -25.77
CA TYR A 493 8.63 15.98 -25.70
C TYR A 493 7.75 16.34 -24.50
N LEU A 494 8.33 16.46 -23.31
CA LEU A 494 7.59 16.80 -22.08
C LEU A 494 6.99 18.21 -22.14
N LEU A 495 7.64 19.17 -22.82
CA LEU A 495 7.06 20.49 -23.10
C LEU A 495 5.82 20.40 -23.99
N LYS A 496 5.79 19.51 -24.98
CA LYS A 496 4.59 19.26 -25.81
C LYS A 496 3.46 18.64 -24.98
N VAL A 497 3.80 17.68 -24.10
CA VAL A 497 2.84 17.09 -23.16
C VAL A 497 2.27 18.16 -22.23
N TYR A 498 3.14 19.02 -21.68
CA TYR A 498 2.72 20.15 -20.86
C TYR A 498 1.78 21.09 -21.61
N ALA A 499 2.12 21.45 -22.85
CA ALA A 499 1.28 22.31 -23.69
C ALA A 499 -0.15 21.76 -23.85
N ALA A 500 -0.29 20.44 -24.01
CA ALA A 500 -1.59 19.78 -24.10
C ALA A 500 -2.37 19.78 -22.77
N LEU A 501 -1.67 19.82 -21.63
CA LEU A 501 -2.24 19.76 -20.29
C LEU A 501 -2.36 21.13 -19.60
N MET A 502 -1.94 22.23 -20.23
CA MET A 502 -1.90 23.57 -19.61
C MET A 502 -3.24 24.02 -18.99
N ARG A 503 -4.38 23.58 -19.53
CA ARG A 503 -5.71 23.91 -18.99
C ARG A 503 -6.00 23.25 -17.62
N ARG A 504 -5.16 22.31 -17.20
CA ARG A 504 -5.23 21.57 -15.92
C ARG A 504 -4.03 21.93 -15.03
N SER A 505 -3.54 23.17 -15.09
CA SER A 505 -2.29 23.61 -14.41
C SER A 505 -2.27 23.39 -12.89
N SER A 506 -3.43 23.27 -12.24
CA SER A 506 -3.56 22.99 -10.80
C SER A 506 -3.62 21.50 -10.45
N SER A 507 -3.60 20.61 -11.45
CA SER A 507 -3.60 19.15 -11.23
C SER A 507 -2.21 18.66 -10.81
N LEU A 508 -2.16 17.59 -10.02
CA LEU A 508 -0.93 17.04 -9.46
C LEU A 508 0.05 16.63 -10.56
N GLU A 509 -0.47 16.01 -11.61
CA GLU A 509 0.27 15.53 -12.77
C GLU A 509 1.00 16.66 -13.47
N VAL A 510 0.32 17.80 -13.66
CA VAL A 510 0.92 18.99 -14.30
C VAL A 510 1.96 19.63 -13.39
N VAL A 511 1.70 19.73 -12.09
CA VAL A 511 2.68 20.28 -11.12
C VAL A 511 3.95 19.42 -11.08
N ILE A 512 3.83 18.10 -11.08
CA ILE A 512 5.00 17.21 -11.10
C ILE A 512 5.72 17.29 -12.45
N LEU A 513 4.98 17.38 -13.55
CA LEU A 513 5.54 17.56 -14.90
C LEU A 513 6.33 18.89 -15.02
N GLU A 514 5.78 20.00 -14.52
CA GLU A 514 6.48 21.30 -14.51
C GLU A 514 7.80 21.22 -13.73
N ASN A 515 7.77 20.58 -12.56
CA ASN A 515 8.96 20.37 -11.75
C ASN A 515 9.98 19.46 -12.47
N LEU A 516 9.54 18.39 -13.14
CA LEU A 516 10.41 17.53 -13.94
C LEU A 516 11.11 18.32 -15.05
N ILE A 517 10.33 19.03 -15.86
CA ILE A 517 10.83 19.87 -16.97
C ILE A 517 11.91 20.84 -16.46
N GLY A 518 11.64 21.49 -15.32
CA GLY A 518 12.61 22.37 -14.68
C GLY A 518 13.90 21.68 -14.24
N ARG A 519 13.80 20.49 -13.64
CA ARG A 519 14.96 19.69 -13.21
C ARG A 519 15.78 19.22 -14.39
N LEU A 520 15.15 18.71 -15.44
CA LEU A 520 15.84 18.26 -16.67
C LEU A 520 16.53 19.41 -17.39
N TYR A 521 15.86 20.57 -17.50
CA TYR A 521 16.47 21.76 -18.08
C TYR A 521 17.77 22.16 -17.35
N ASN A 522 17.84 22.00 -16.03
CA ASN A 522 19.06 22.30 -15.27
C ASN A 522 20.21 21.32 -15.53
N LEU A 523 19.94 20.12 -16.03
CA LEU A 523 20.97 19.14 -16.42
C LEU A 523 21.66 19.49 -17.74
N LEU A 524 21.02 20.30 -18.59
CA LEU A 524 21.59 20.72 -19.88
C LEU A 524 22.76 21.70 -19.70
N SER A 525 23.68 21.70 -20.67
CA SER A 525 24.72 22.72 -20.80
C SER A 525 24.11 24.09 -21.16
N ASP A 526 24.82 25.17 -20.85
CA ASP A 526 24.32 26.53 -21.13
C ASP A 526 24.09 26.81 -22.63
N GLU A 527 24.88 26.19 -23.51
CA GLU A 527 24.71 26.27 -24.96
C GLU A 527 23.40 25.61 -25.43
N MET A 528 23.11 24.41 -24.92
CA MET A 528 21.89 23.68 -25.27
C MET A 528 20.64 24.33 -24.67
N LYS A 529 20.74 24.86 -23.45
CA LYS A 529 19.70 25.68 -22.83
C LYS A 529 19.33 26.88 -23.71
N HIS A 530 20.34 27.59 -24.23
CA HIS A 530 20.10 28.72 -25.11
C HIS A 530 19.46 28.29 -26.43
N THR A 531 19.97 27.23 -27.05
CA THR A 531 19.47 26.69 -28.32
C THR A 531 17.99 26.32 -28.23
N LEU A 532 17.60 25.60 -27.18
CA LEU A 532 16.20 25.21 -26.93
C LEU A 532 15.24 26.41 -26.91
N ILE A 533 15.69 27.54 -26.36
CA ILE A 533 14.87 28.74 -26.22
C ILE A 533 14.76 29.53 -27.51
N VAL A 534 15.82 29.51 -28.33
CA VAL A 534 15.82 30.15 -29.65
C VAL A 534 14.90 29.40 -30.62
N GLU A 535 14.82 28.07 -30.50
CA GLU A 535 13.96 27.21 -31.31
C GLU A 535 12.45 27.36 -31.04
N PHE A 536 12.04 28.11 -30.00
CA PHE A 536 10.60 28.37 -29.81
C PHE A 536 10.08 29.31 -30.92
N ASP A 537 9.28 28.74 -31.82
CA ASP A 537 8.63 29.45 -32.92
C ASP A 537 7.58 30.45 -32.42
N ASP A 538 6.68 30.00 -31.54
CA ASP A 538 5.61 30.80 -30.93
C ASP A 538 5.88 31.04 -29.44
N LEU A 539 6.39 32.23 -29.13
CA LEU A 539 6.66 32.64 -27.75
C LEU A 539 5.40 33.08 -26.98
N GLU A 540 4.26 33.30 -27.66
CA GLU A 540 2.97 33.54 -27.00
C GLU A 540 2.36 32.23 -26.49
N ASN A 541 2.73 31.09 -27.08
CA ASN A 541 2.40 29.77 -26.55
C ASN A 541 3.15 29.52 -25.23
N LEU A 542 2.42 29.65 -24.12
CA LEU A 542 2.89 29.52 -22.73
C LEU A 542 3.50 28.15 -22.37
N SER A 543 3.65 27.24 -23.34
CA SER A 543 4.33 25.95 -23.20
C SER A 543 5.74 26.01 -22.57
N TRP A 544 6.47 27.12 -22.75
CA TRP A 544 7.81 27.31 -22.19
C TRP A 544 7.82 27.84 -20.75
N LEU A 545 6.67 28.22 -20.18
CA LEU A 545 6.57 28.76 -18.83
C LEU A 545 7.22 27.91 -17.71
N PRO A 546 7.21 26.56 -17.76
CA PRO A 546 7.88 25.74 -16.75
C PRO A 546 9.38 26.03 -16.65
N LEU A 547 10.00 26.44 -17.75
CA LEU A 547 11.43 26.77 -17.81
C LEU A 547 11.74 28.13 -17.20
N ALA A 548 10.76 29.05 -17.15
CA ALA A 548 10.98 30.46 -16.84
C ALA A 548 11.65 30.70 -15.48
N ARG A 549 11.39 29.83 -14.48
CA ARG A 549 12.04 29.91 -13.16
C ARG A 549 13.55 29.65 -13.23
N PHE A 550 14.01 28.87 -14.19
CA PHE A 550 15.38 28.38 -14.34
C PHE A 550 16.18 29.16 -15.39
N LEU A 551 15.54 30.09 -16.11
CA LEU A 551 16.21 30.87 -17.14
C LEU A 551 17.27 31.81 -16.54
N PRO A 552 18.49 31.84 -17.09
CA PRO A 552 19.49 32.86 -16.76
C PRO A 552 18.98 34.27 -17.07
N SER A 553 19.46 35.28 -16.34
CA SER A 553 19.05 36.68 -16.53
C SER A 553 19.26 37.18 -17.96
N LYS A 554 20.35 36.77 -18.63
CA LYS A 554 20.62 37.10 -20.03
C LYS A 554 19.54 36.57 -20.97
N THR A 555 19.10 35.33 -20.75
CA THR A 555 18.06 34.68 -21.54
C THR A 555 16.68 35.26 -21.28
N LYS A 556 16.40 35.64 -20.02
CA LYS A 556 15.18 36.41 -19.70
C LYS A 556 15.15 37.74 -20.43
N SER A 557 16.26 38.48 -20.44
CA SER A 557 16.37 39.75 -21.18
C SER A 557 16.19 39.56 -22.70
N PHE A 558 16.73 38.48 -23.28
CA PHE A 558 16.50 38.13 -24.68
C PHE A 558 15.00 37.90 -24.98
N LEU A 559 14.30 37.13 -24.14
CA LEU A 559 12.87 36.88 -24.29
C LEU A 559 12.03 38.15 -24.07
N GLN A 560 12.40 38.99 -23.11
CA GLN A 560 11.78 40.29 -22.88
C GLN A 560 11.86 41.16 -24.14
N ASN A 561 13.03 41.24 -24.77
CA ASN A 561 13.21 42.02 -26.00
C ASN A 561 12.37 41.48 -27.15
N ARG A 562 12.27 40.15 -27.32
CA ARG A 562 11.41 39.54 -28.36
C ARG A 562 9.92 39.76 -28.10
N LEU A 563 9.49 39.80 -26.83
CA LEU A 563 8.09 39.95 -26.43
C LEU A 563 7.70 41.39 -26.08
N ALA A 564 8.59 42.38 -26.27
CA ALA A 564 8.39 43.75 -25.82
C ALA A 564 7.10 44.38 -26.37
N CYS A 565 6.78 44.18 -27.66
CA CYS A 565 5.54 44.67 -28.25
C CYS A 565 4.30 44.06 -27.57
N VAL A 566 4.31 42.75 -27.33
CA VAL A 566 3.22 42.01 -26.70
C VAL A 566 3.02 42.45 -25.25
N LEU A 567 4.11 42.58 -24.47
CA LEU A 567 4.06 42.98 -23.07
C LEU A 567 3.48 44.40 -22.89
N ASN A 568 3.78 45.31 -23.82
CA ASN A 568 3.26 46.67 -23.83
C ASN A 568 1.74 46.77 -24.09
N GLU A 569 1.11 45.71 -24.61
CA GLU A 569 -0.34 45.67 -24.84
C GLU A 569 -1.15 45.63 -23.53
N ILE A 570 -0.53 45.38 -22.36
CA ILE A 570 -1.25 45.23 -21.09
C ILE A 570 -2.17 46.42 -20.78
N SER A 571 -1.74 47.64 -21.08
CA SER A 571 -2.55 48.84 -20.86
C SER A 571 -3.80 48.87 -21.75
N SER A 572 -3.64 48.59 -23.05
CA SER A 572 -4.76 48.53 -23.99
C SER A 572 -5.69 47.36 -23.70
N THR A 573 -5.15 46.18 -23.38
CA THR A 573 -5.95 44.99 -23.05
C THR A 573 -6.74 45.18 -21.76
N PHE A 574 -6.17 45.83 -20.74
CA PHE A 574 -6.91 46.14 -19.52
C PHE A 574 -8.04 47.15 -19.76
N ALA A 575 -7.77 48.22 -20.53
CA ALA A 575 -8.80 49.19 -20.91
C ALA A 575 -9.90 48.54 -21.78
N GLU A 576 -9.53 47.64 -22.69
CA GLU A 576 -10.47 46.89 -23.52
C GLU A 576 -11.29 45.90 -22.70
N LEU A 577 -10.71 45.24 -21.69
CA LEU A 577 -11.46 44.39 -20.76
C LEU A 577 -12.51 45.20 -19.98
N GLN A 578 -12.16 46.41 -19.53
CA GLN A 578 -13.11 47.30 -18.84
C GLN A 578 -14.25 47.77 -19.76
N ARG A 579 -13.97 48.00 -21.05
CA ARG A 579 -14.98 48.37 -22.05
C ARG A 579 -15.81 47.18 -22.53
N GLN A 580 -15.18 46.03 -22.68
CA GLN A 580 -15.73 44.79 -23.24
C GLN A 580 -15.24 43.58 -22.43
N PRO A 581 -15.99 43.16 -21.40
CA PRO A 581 -15.61 42.06 -20.50
C PRO A 581 -15.85 40.69 -21.14
N THR A 582 -15.03 40.35 -22.15
CA THR A 582 -15.09 39.06 -22.86
C THR A 582 -14.07 38.06 -22.32
N VAL A 583 -14.37 36.75 -22.48
CA VAL A 583 -13.43 35.67 -22.12
C VAL A 583 -12.11 35.79 -22.88
N LYS A 584 -12.15 36.27 -24.13
CA LYS A 584 -10.94 36.50 -24.94
C LYS A 584 -10.04 37.57 -24.31
N ASN A 585 -10.61 38.71 -23.91
CA ASN A 585 -9.86 39.81 -23.30
C ASN A 585 -9.34 39.42 -21.91
N TRP A 586 -10.12 38.65 -21.14
CA TRP A 586 -9.68 38.09 -19.87
C TRP A 586 -8.49 37.15 -20.04
N ASN A 587 -8.57 36.19 -20.96
CA ASN A 587 -7.49 35.25 -21.24
C ASN A 587 -6.23 35.95 -21.76
N ARG A 588 -6.37 37.00 -22.60
CA ARG A 588 -5.24 37.82 -23.05
C ARG A 588 -4.58 38.53 -21.87
N LEU A 589 -5.34 39.15 -20.97
CA LEU A 589 -4.79 39.81 -19.78
C LEU A 589 -4.07 38.83 -18.85
N ILE A 590 -4.69 37.67 -18.58
CA ILE A 590 -4.09 36.58 -17.80
C ILE A 590 -2.75 36.14 -18.39
N MET A 591 -2.69 35.96 -19.71
CA MET A 591 -1.47 35.57 -20.43
C MET A 591 -0.39 36.64 -20.27
N LEU A 592 -0.72 37.92 -20.49
CA LEU A 592 0.23 39.03 -20.35
C LEU A 592 0.78 39.14 -18.94
N ILE A 593 -0.06 39.06 -17.90
CA ILE A 593 0.38 39.08 -16.51
C ILE A 593 1.31 37.90 -16.21
N SER A 594 0.99 36.71 -16.71
CA SER A 594 1.84 35.52 -16.53
C SER A 594 3.23 35.73 -17.16
N LEU A 595 3.30 36.32 -18.35
CA LEU A 595 4.56 36.65 -19.03
C LEU A 595 5.37 37.71 -18.26
N ILE A 596 4.73 38.80 -17.83
CA ILE A 596 5.36 39.89 -17.07
C ILE A 596 5.98 39.36 -15.77
N GLY A 597 5.23 38.53 -15.03
CA GLY A 597 5.72 37.94 -13.79
C GLY A 597 6.91 37.02 -13.99
N LYS A 598 6.83 36.14 -14.99
CA LYS A 598 7.86 35.10 -15.23
C LYS A 598 9.15 35.67 -15.84
N LEU A 599 9.05 36.74 -16.61
CA LEU A 599 10.19 37.46 -17.19
C LEU A 599 10.75 38.54 -16.26
N ASN A 600 10.09 38.86 -15.14
CA ASN A 600 10.49 39.90 -14.19
C ASN A 600 10.50 41.33 -14.77
N CYS A 601 9.49 41.68 -15.59
CA CYS A 601 9.40 42.97 -16.30
C CYS A 601 8.94 44.16 -15.44
N THR A 602 8.76 43.99 -14.13
CA THR A 602 8.26 45.03 -13.21
C THR A 602 9.20 46.21 -12.96
N GLY A 603 10.28 46.34 -13.72
CA GLY A 603 11.14 47.53 -13.69
C GLY A 603 10.62 48.69 -14.54
N GLU A 604 9.64 48.46 -15.42
CA GLU A 604 9.03 49.50 -16.24
C GLU A 604 7.90 50.21 -15.49
N GLU A 605 8.03 51.53 -15.31
CA GLU A 605 7.08 52.37 -14.57
C GLU A 605 5.65 52.29 -15.13
N SER A 606 5.52 52.15 -16.45
CA SER A 606 4.25 51.97 -17.15
C SER A 606 3.51 50.72 -16.68
N ILE A 607 4.20 49.58 -16.59
CA ILE A 607 3.63 48.28 -16.18
C ILE A 607 3.23 48.33 -14.70
N VAL A 608 4.10 48.86 -13.85
CA VAL A 608 3.85 48.99 -12.40
C VAL A 608 2.60 49.83 -12.11
N ARG A 609 2.41 50.92 -12.86
CA ARG A 609 1.22 51.77 -12.74
C ARG A 609 -0.06 51.05 -13.16
N ILE A 610 -0.03 50.25 -14.23
CA ILE A 610 -1.17 49.43 -14.66
C ILE A 610 -1.50 48.36 -13.61
N LEU A 611 -0.49 47.69 -13.03
CA LEU A 611 -0.70 46.72 -11.93
C LEU A 611 -1.39 47.37 -10.73
N CYS A 612 -1.01 48.61 -10.38
CA CYS A 612 -1.67 49.38 -9.33
C CYS A 612 -3.14 49.67 -9.67
N GLN A 613 -3.44 50.08 -10.92
CA GLN A 613 -4.81 50.28 -11.37
C GLN A 613 -5.65 49.00 -11.32
N ILE A 614 -5.06 47.86 -11.70
CA ILE A 614 -5.74 46.56 -11.61
C ILE A 614 -6.09 46.23 -10.15
N TRP A 615 -5.14 46.35 -9.22
CA TRP A 615 -5.40 46.09 -7.80
C TRP A 615 -6.47 47.01 -7.20
N ASN A 616 -6.44 48.30 -7.53
CA ASN A 616 -7.47 49.25 -7.11
C ASN A 616 -8.85 48.89 -7.69
N SER A 617 -8.90 48.43 -8.95
CA SER A 617 -10.12 47.93 -9.57
C SER A 617 -10.67 46.72 -8.81
N ILE A 618 -9.80 45.77 -8.43
CA ILE A 618 -10.19 44.61 -7.61
C ILE A 618 -10.75 45.08 -6.27
N ALA A 619 -10.05 45.96 -5.55
CA ALA A 619 -10.49 46.47 -4.26
C ALA A 619 -11.87 47.15 -4.32
N SER A 620 -12.15 47.87 -5.40
CA SER A 620 -13.45 48.53 -5.60
C SER A 620 -14.59 47.58 -6.00
N THR A 621 -14.30 46.37 -6.48
CA THR A 621 -15.29 45.46 -7.08
C THR A 621 -15.41 44.11 -6.39
N ILE A 622 -14.44 43.70 -5.55
CA ILE A 622 -14.38 42.35 -4.97
C ILE A 622 -15.60 41.99 -4.13
N GLU A 623 -16.20 42.97 -3.45
CA GLU A 623 -17.42 42.77 -2.64
C GLU A 623 -18.65 42.38 -3.49
N ILE A 624 -18.60 42.59 -4.81
CA ILE A 624 -19.70 42.31 -5.74
C ILE A 624 -19.64 40.85 -6.24
N PHE A 625 -18.45 40.23 -6.28
CA PHE A 625 -18.28 38.91 -6.86
C PHE A 625 -18.65 37.79 -5.88
N GLU A 626 -19.42 36.82 -6.39
CA GLU A 626 -19.86 35.65 -5.62
C GLU A 626 -19.45 34.35 -6.32
N ASP A 627 -19.26 33.29 -5.52
CA ASP A 627 -18.98 31.92 -5.96
C ASP A 627 -17.92 31.83 -7.09
N ARG A 628 -18.33 31.37 -8.28
CA ARG A 628 -17.46 31.15 -9.44
C ARG A 628 -16.73 32.40 -9.90
N GLN A 629 -17.32 33.58 -9.74
CA GLN A 629 -16.67 34.83 -10.11
C GLN A 629 -15.50 35.12 -9.19
N LEU A 630 -15.66 34.82 -7.90
CA LEU A 630 -14.60 34.95 -6.91
C LEU A 630 -13.49 33.92 -7.15
N ASP A 631 -13.81 32.70 -7.59
CA ASP A 631 -12.82 31.68 -7.95
C ASP A 631 -11.96 32.11 -9.16
N ILE A 632 -12.59 32.61 -10.23
CA ILE A 632 -11.90 33.13 -11.42
C ILE A 632 -11.02 34.33 -11.04
N LEU A 633 -11.56 35.24 -10.23
CA LEU A 633 -10.81 36.39 -9.72
C LEU A 633 -9.66 35.96 -8.82
N SER A 634 -9.81 34.89 -8.05
CA SER A 634 -8.77 34.36 -7.17
C SER A 634 -7.60 33.77 -7.94
N GLU A 635 -7.85 33.08 -9.05
CA GLU A 635 -6.80 32.64 -9.97
C GLU A 635 -6.02 33.84 -10.54
N PHE A 636 -6.72 34.92 -10.88
CA PHE A 636 -6.11 36.17 -11.33
C PHE A 636 -5.29 36.86 -10.24
N MET A 637 -5.81 36.95 -9.01
CA MET A 637 -5.09 37.50 -7.86
C MET A 637 -3.81 36.70 -7.56
N SER A 638 -3.86 35.37 -7.68
CA SER A 638 -2.67 34.51 -7.57
C SER A 638 -1.57 34.92 -8.56
N LYS A 639 -1.96 35.12 -9.83
CA LYS A 639 -1.04 35.59 -10.88
C LYS A 639 -0.52 36.98 -10.57
N LEU A 640 -1.35 37.91 -10.10
CA LEU A 640 -0.94 39.26 -9.72
C LEU A 640 0.10 39.27 -8.59
N PHE A 641 -0.12 38.50 -7.52
CA PHE A 641 0.87 38.36 -6.43
C PHE A 641 2.21 37.84 -6.96
N SER A 642 2.20 36.92 -7.94
CA SER A 642 3.43 36.40 -8.54
C SER A 642 4.21 37.42 -9.37
N VAL A 643 3.54 38.48 -9.86
CA VAL A 643 4.18 39.55 -10.64
C VAL A 643 4.78 40.64 -9.74
N MET A 644 4.20 40.90 -8.58
CA MET A 644 4.65 41.96 -7.69
C MET A 644 6.08 41.70 -7.20
N GLN A 645 7.01 42.64 -7.45
CA GLN A 645 8.40 42.58 -6.99
C GLN A 645 8.72 43.84 -6.18
N PRO A 646 8.79 43.75 -4.84
CA PRO A 646 8.97 44.92 -3.97
C PRO A 646 10.20 45.77 -4.35
N GLU A 647 11.31 45.14 -4.71
CA GLU A 647 12.56 45.84 -5.06
C GLU A 647 12.48 46.76 -6.29
N LYS A 648 11.55 46.50 -7.21
CA LYS A 648 11.43 47.24 -8.48
C LYS A 648 10.28 48.23 -8.50
N ILE A 649 9.43 48.22 -7.47
CA ILE A 649 8.26 49.09 -7.36
C ILE A 649 8.63 50.28 -6.48
N GLN A 650 8.30 51.50 -6.93
CA GLN A 650 8.45 52.70 -6.11
C GLN A 650 7.57 52.59 -4.85
N ASP A 651 8.11 53.00 -3.70
CA ASP A 651 7.50 52.77 -2.38
C ASP A 651 6.05 53.30 -2.27
N ASP A 652 5.77 54.50 -2.81
CA ASP A 652 4.42 55.07 -2.80
C ASP A 652 3.41 54.23 -3.59
N ILE A 653 3.81 53.71 -4.76
CA ILE A 653 2.96 52.84 -5.58
C ILE A 653 2.78 51.49 -4.90
N PHE A 654 3.83 50.95 -4.28
CA PHE A 654 3.77 49.69 -3.55
C PHE A 654 2.84 49.79 -2.34
N SER A 655 2.92 50.88 -1.57
CA SER A 655 1.97 51.17 -0.48
C SER A 655 0.54 51.20 -0.99
N SER A 656 0.26 51.87 -2.11
CA SER A 656 -1.09 51.91 -2.70
C SER A 656 -1.60 50.52 -3.10
N ILE A 657 -0.74 49.65 -3.64
CA ILE A 657 -1.11 48.27 -3.96
C ILE A 657 -1.43 47.48 -2.69
N LEU A 658 -0.60 47.61 -1.65
CA LEU A 658 -0.83 46.93 -0.37
C LEU A 658 -2.12 47.42 0.31
N ASP A 659 -2.43 48.71 0.23
CA ASP A 659 -3.69 49.26 0.73
C ASP A 659 -4.90 48.68 0.00
N ALA A 660 -4.81 48.49 -1.32
CA ALA A 660 -5.85 47.81 -2.11
C ALA A 660 -6.00 46.33 -1.72
N VAL A 661 -4.89 45.62 -1.49
CA VAL A 661 -4.88 44.24 -0.99
C VAL A 661 -5.53 44.16 0.39
N LEU A 662 -5.17 45.06 1.32
CA LEU A 662 -5.73 45.10 2.67
C LEU A 662 -7.23 45.42 2.67
N THR A 663 -7.67 46.33 1.80
CA THR A 663 -9.09 46.66 1.62
C THR A 663 -9.87 45.42 1.14
N SER A 664 -9.28 44.65 0.23
CA SER A 664 -9.89 43.45 -0.35
C SER A 664 -9.81 42.20 0.54
N PHE A 665 -8.93 42.21 1.56
CA PHE A 665 -8.49 41.01 2.29
C PHE A 665 -9.64 40.23 2.95
N LEU A 666 -10.66 40.93 3.44
CA LEU A 666 -11.82 40.29 4.09
C LEU A 666 -12.59 39.39 3.12
N CYS A 667 -12.63 39.77 1.84
CA CYS A 667 -13.32 39.05 0.78
C CYS A 667 -12.45 37.94 0.16
N PHE A 668 -11.15 37.87 0.48
CA PHE A 668 -10.27 36.84 -0.07
C PHE A 668 -10.67 35.44 0.42
N PRO A 669 -10.81 34.47 -0.50
CA PRO A 669 -10.86 33.06 -0.15
C PRO A 669 -9.59 32.61 0.58
N SER A 670 -9.68 31.51 1.34
CA SER A 670 -8.56 30.99 2.13
C SER A 670 -7.31 30.71 1.29
N HIS A 671 -7.46 30.16 0.08
CA HIS A 671 -6.31 29.87 -0.79
C HIS A 671 -5.58 31.14 -1.26
N VAL A 672 -6.28 32.25 -1.49
CA VAL A 672 -5.66 33.56 -1.84
C VAL A 672 -4.92 34.15 -0.64
N LYS A 673 -5.48 34.00 0.57
CA LYS A 673 -4.80 34.40 1.81
C LYS A 673 -3.50 33.62 2.00
N VAL A 674 -3.50 32.31 1.72
CA VAL A 674 -2.27 31.50 1.72
C VAL A 674 -1.26 32.01 0.69
N ILE A 675 -1.70 32.34 -0.53
CA ILE A 675 -0.81 32.93 -1.56
C ILE A 675 -0.21 34.25 -1.07
N ALA A 676 -0.98 35.12 -0.41
CA ALA A 676 -0.45 36.35 0.18
C ALA A 676 0.61 36.06 1.27
N SER A 677 0.41 35.00 2.06
CA SER A 677 1.42 34.54 3.02
C SER A 677 2.69 34.05 2.32
N HIS A 678 2.55 33.23 1.27
CA HIS A 678 3.68 32.76 0.46
C HIS A 678 4.42 33.91 -0.22
N TYR A 679 3.71 34.94 -0.66
CA TYR A 679 4.29 36.15 -1.22
C TYR A 679 5.19 36.87 -0.20
N LEU A 680 4.74 37.05 1.04
CA LEU A 680 5.54 37.61 2.13
C LEU A 680 6.80 36.78 2.38
N ARG A 681 6.65 35.46 2.47
CA ARG A 681 7.75 34.51 2.68
C ARG A 681 8.78 34.54 1.53
N ALA A 682 8.32 34.63 0.29
CA ALA A 682 9.17 34.60 -0.90
C ALA A 682 9.98 35.90 -1.07
N ASN A 683 9.40 37.04 -0.68
CA ASN A 683 10.00 38.37 -0.87
C ASN A 683 10.73 38.91 0.37
N LYS A 684 10.96 38.08 1.39
CA LYS A 684 11.60 38.46 2.66
C LYS A 684 12.91 39.25 2.53
N ASN A 685 13.76 38.94 1.54
CA ASN A 685 15.04 39.62 1.32
C ASN A 685 14.89 40.97 0.60
N HIS A 686 13.73 41.19 -0.02
CA HIS A 686 13.44 42.30 -0.92
C HIS A 686 12.74 43.47 -0.20
N PHE A 687 12.50 43.36 1.11
CA PHE A 687 11.86 44.39 1.94
C PHE A 687 12.85 45.35 2.64
N GLY A 688 14.12 45.37 2.20
CA GLY A 688 15.20 46.14 2.84
C GLY A 688 14.97 47.65 2.90
N ASN A 689 14.34 48.23 1.87
CA ASN A 689 14.21 49.69 1.69
C ASN A 689 12.76 50.20 1.77
N CYS A 690 11.86 49.48 2.45
CA CYS A 690 10.46 49.90 2.57
C CYS A 690 10.32 51.19 3.41
N GLY A 691 9.55 52.15 2.90
CA GLY A 691 9.16 53.34 3.65
C GLY A 691 8.17 53.01 4.77
N ILE A 692 7.90 54.00 5.62
CA ILE A 692 7.09 53.83 6.84
C ILE A 692 5.67 53.33 6.51
N LYS A 693 5.04 53.86 5.45
CA LYS A 693 3.68 53.49 5.04
C LYS A 693 3.61 52.03 4.58
N THR A 694 4.51 51.63 3.69
CA THR A 694 4.66 50.26 3.22
C THR A 694 4.92 49.29 4.37
N ALA A 695 5.83 49.63 5.29
CA ALA A 695 6.14 48.80 6.44
C ALA A 695 4.91 48.57 7.34
N ASN A 696 4.09 49.61 7.56
CA ASN A 696 2.86 49.50 8.33
C ASN A 696 1.82 48.62 7.62
N ALA A 697 1.67 48.76 6.30
CA ALA A 697 0.75 47.94 5.51
C ALA A 697 1.15 46.45 5.49
N LEU A 698 2.45 46.16 5.35
CA LEU A 698 2.99 44.80 5.44
C LEU A 698 2.79 44.18 6.82
N ALA A 699 2.99 44.96 7.89
CA ALA A 699 2.75 44.51 9.25
C ALA A 699 1.28 44.18 9.50
N GLU A 700 0.37 45.05 9.06
CA GLU A 700 -1.07 44.80 9.15
C GLU A 700 -1.50 43.57 8.34
N LEU A 701 -0.97 43.39 7.12
CA LEU A 701 -1.27 42.21 6.30
C LEU A 701 -0.84 40.92 6.99
N ASN A 702 0.37 40.88 7.54
CA ASN A 702 0.87 39.73 8.28
C ASN A 702 0.02 39.42 9.53
N CYS A 703 -0.35 40.45 10.30
CA CYS A 703 -1.24 40.28 11.45
C CYS A 703 -2.60 39.69 11.05
N ARG A 704 -3.23 40.18 9.98
CA ARG A 704 -4.53 39.64 9.52
C ARG A 704 -4.45 38.20 9.03
N LEU A 705 -3.31 37.80 8.47
CA LEU A 705 -3.05 36.41 8.07
C LEU A 705 -2.92 35.49 9.29
N LEU A 706 -2.17 35.92 10.32
CA LEU A 706 -2.04 35.19 11.58
C LEU A 706 -3.36 35.09 12.35
N GLU A 707 -4.20 36.13 12.29
CA GLU A 707 -5.54 36.15 12.90
C GLU A 707 -6.60 35.33 12.15
N SER A 708 -6.26 34.70 11.01
CA SER A 708 -7.24 33.98 10.22
C SER A 708 -7.90 32.85 11.00
N ASP A 709 -9.23 32.75 10.93
CA ASP A 709 -10.00 31.64 11.52
C ASP A 709 -9.72 30.30 10.83
N ASN A 710 -9.19 30.32 9.60
CA ASN A 710 -8.87 29.11 8.85
C ASN A 710 -7.49 28.55 9.31
N PRO A 711 -7.43 27.31 9.83
CA PRO A 711 -6.18 26.75 10.34
C PRO A 711 -5.06 26.64 9.29
N TRP A 712 -5.39 26.37 8.02
CA TRP A 712 -4.40 26.29 6.95
C TRP A 712 -3.75 27.64 6.66
N VAL A 713 -4.56 28.70 6.55
CA VAL A 713 -4.06 30.08 6.39
C VAL A 713 -3.16 30.46 7.56
N ARG A 714 -3.60 30.16 8.78
CA ARG A 714 -2.88 30.48 10.01
C ARG A 714 -1.53 29.75 10.09
N GLN A 715 -1.48 28.45 9.76
CA GLN A 715 -0.25 27.67 9.74
C GLN A 715 0.77 28.23 8.74
N GLU A 716 0.34 28.53 7.52
CA GLU A 716 1.20 29.11 6.49
C GLU A 716 1.69 30.51 6.88
N ALA A 717 0.85 31.28 7.59
CA ALA A 717 1.22 32.58 8.16
C ALA A 717 2.28 32.47 9.26
N PHE A 718 2.19 31.46 10.13
CA PHE A 718 3.22 31.17 11.14
C PHE A 718 4.58 30.86 10.49
N GLU A 719 4.61 29.96 9.52
CA GLU A 719 5.84 29.61 8.78
C GLU A 719 6.42 30.82 8.04
N SER A 720 5.54 31.65 7.48
CA SER A 720 5.97 32.85 6.75
C SER A 720 6.54 33.91 7.68
N PHE A 721 5.92 34.11 8.85
CA PHE A 721 6.42 35.02 9.88
C PHE A 721 7.75 34.54 10.46
N ASP A 722 7.85 33.26 10.83
CA ASP A 722 9.09 32.67 11.37
C ASP A 722 10.26 32.89 10.42
N LYS A 723 10.05 32.60 9.13
CA LYS A 723 11.08 32.81 8.11
C LYS A 723 11.43 34.30 7.93
N LEU A 724 10.44 35.20 8.00
CA LEU A 724 10.67 36.65 7.93
C LEU A 724 11.47 37.14 9.13
N ALA A 725 11.08 36.76 10.35
CA ALA A 725 11.72 37.18 11.59
C ALA A 725 13.22 36.82 11.62
N HIS A 726 13.58 35.66 11.06
CA HIS A 726 14.97 35.18 11.06
C HIS A 726 15.85 35.69 9.91
N THR A 727 15.26 36.16 8.79
CA THR A 727 16.05 36.41 7.56
C THR A 727 15.74 37.70 6.82
N CYS A 728 14.73 38.46 7.26
CA CYS A 728 14.47 39.78 6.69
C CYS A 728 15.59 40.76 7.08
N PRO A 729 16.19 41.50 6.13
CA PRO A 729 17.26 42.46 6.42
C PRO A 729 16.76 43.73 7.12
N ASN A 730 15.45 43.98 7.14
CA ASN A 730 14.85 45.18 7.73
C ASN A 730 14.36 44.90 9.16
N GLU A 731 15.21 45.17 10.15
CA GLU A 731 14.91 44.95 11.57
C GLU A 731 13.74 45.82 12.07
N ASP A 732 13.56 47.03 11.54
CA ASP A 732 12.44 47.92 11.89
C ASP A 732 11.10 47.32 11.44
N LEU A 733 11.05 46.73 10.25
CA LEU A 733 9.87 46.01 9.75
C LEU A 733 9.52 44.81 10.64
N VAL A 734 10.51 44.00 11.00
CA VAL A 734 10.31 42.84 11.89
C VAL A 734 9.82 43.30 13.27
N THR A 735 10.41 44.38 13.81
CA THR A 735 9.99 44.97 15.09
C THR A 735 8.55 45.49 15.02
N LYS A 736 8.17 46.14 13.92
CA LYS A 736 6.78 46.60 13.69
C LYS A 736 5.80 45.44 13.56
N MET A 737 6.16 44.39 12.83
CA MET A 737 5.35 43.17 12.73
C MET A 737 5.15 42.54 14.11
N ALA A 738 6.22 42.36 14.88
CA ALA A 738 6.16 41.83 16.23
C ALA A 738 5.32 42.74 17.16
N ALA A 739 5.47 44.06 17.07
CA ALA A 739 4.68 45.02 17.84
C ALA A 739 3.19 45.00 17.46
N ALA A 740 2.86 44.76 16.19
CA ALA A 740 1.48 44.63 15.73
C ALA A 740 0.86 43.31 16.21
N VAL A 741 1.61 42.20 16.22
CA VAL A 741 1.15 40.89 16.71
C VAL A 741 0.98 40.88 18.23
N THR A 742 1.94 41.42 19.00
CA THR A 742 1.89 41.45 20.47
C THR A 742 0.71 42.27 21.03
N LYS A 743 0.16 43.19 20.25
CA LYS A 743 -1.08 43.92 20.59
C LYS A 743 -2.35 43.07 20.48
N LYS A 744 -2.28 41.89 19.84
CA LYS A 744 -3.43 41.00 19.61
C LYS A 744 -3.44 39.86 20.63
N LEU A 745 -4.48 39.83 21.45
CA LEU A 745 -4.64 38.84 22.53
C LEU A 745 -4.66 37.39 22.03
N SER A 746 -5.22 37.14 20.84
CA SER A 746 -5.31 35.81 20.23
C SER A 746 -3.97 35.21 19.77
N LEU A 747 -2.96 36.05 19.55
CA LEU A 747 -1.64 35.66 19.04
C LEU A 747 -0.52 35.72 20.08
N LYS A 748 -0.81 36.36 21.23
CA LYS A 748 0.17 36.64 22.28
C LYS A 748 0.85 35.38 22.81
N ASP A 749 0.13 34.27 22.89
CA ASP A 749 0.66 33.02 23.45
C ASP A 749 0.97 31.98 22.36
N SER A 750 0.22 31.96 21.26
CA SER A 750 0.35 30.98 20.18
C SER A 750 1.59 31.20 19.30
N LEU A 751 1.92 32.46 18.96
CA LEU A 751 3.10 32.76 18.15
C LEU A 751 4.41 32.47 18.89
N PRO A 752 4.63 32.92 20.15
CA PRO A 752 5.83 32.55 20.87
C PRO A 752 5.98 31.03 21.05
N ALA A 753 4.87 30.33 21.29
CA ALA A 753 4.89 28.88 21.42
C ALA A 753 5.32 28.17 20.12
N TYR A 754 4.86 28.66 18.97
CA TYR A 754 5.29 28.17 17.65
C TYR A 754 6.80 28.41 17.42
N LEU A 755 7.29 29.63 17.67
CA LEU A 755 8.70 30.00 17.46
C LEU A 755 9.65 29.27 18.40
N SER A 756 9.22 28.92 19.61
CA SER A 756 10.00 28.13 20.56
C SER A 756 9.92 26.63 20.31
N GLY A 757 9.12 26.18 19.33
CA GLY A 757 8.88 24.76 19.06
C GLY A 757 8.12 24.05 20.20
N THR A 758 7.42 24.80 21.05
CA THR A 758 6.61 24.23 22.13
C THR A 758 5.21 23.89 21.64
N THR A 759 4.70 22.72 22.02
CA THR A 759 3.35 22.29 21.67
C THR A 759 2.32 23.22 22.31
N TYR A 760 1.56 23.92 21.47
CA TYR A 760 0.49 24.82 21.93
C TYR A 760 -0.90 24.15 21.86
N TYR A 761 -1.11 23.27 20.88
CA TYR A 761 -2.34 22.50 20.71
C TYR A 761 -2.02 21.01 20.89
N GLU A 762 -2.67 20.36 21.85
CA GLU A 762 -2.69 18.91 21.96
C GLU A 762 -3.89 18.38 21.18
N PHE A 763 -3.65 17.52 20.18
CA PHE A 763 -4.72 16.88 19.45
C PHE A 763 -5.34 15.79 20.34
N GLN A 764 -6.65 15.86 20.55
CA GLN A 764 -7.41 14.75 21.12
C GLN A 764 -7.31 13.58 20.13
N ASP A 765 -7.02 12.38 20.62
CA ASP A 765 -6.92 11.11 19.88
C ASP A 765 -5.62 10.81 19.09
N LEU A 766 -4.58 11.65 19.18
CA LEU A 766 -3.27 11.36 18.58
C LEU A 766 -2.17 11.31 19.66
N SER A 767 -1.59 10.13 19.86
CA SER A 767 -0.60 9.86 20.91
C SER A 767 0.78 10.40 20.56
N ASP A 768 1.19 10.32 19.29
CA ASP A 768 2.50 10.76 18.83
C ASP A 768 2.49 11.29 17.36
N VAL A 769 3.65 11.75 16.90
CA VAL A 769 3.86 12.22 15.52
C VAL A 769 3.66 11.10 14.49
N SER A 770 3.95 9.84 14.86
CA SER A 770 3.78 8.69 13.97
C SER A 770 2.30 8.44 13.67
N ASP A 771 1.44 8.55 14.69
CA ASP A 771 -0.01 8.43 14.58
C ASP A 771 -0.58 9.57 13.72
N TYR A 772 -0.06 10.79 13.88
CA TYR A 772 -0.40 11.91 13.01
C TYR A 772 -0.02 11.65 11.55
N LEU A 773 1.20 11.20 11.27
CA LEU A 773 1.66 10.91 9.91
C LEU A 773 0.86 9.75 9.28
N ARG A 774 0.51 8.74 10.06
CA ARG A 774 -0.37 7.65 9.66
C ARG A 774 -1.77 8.15 9.32
N TYR A 775 -2.32 9.04 10.15
CA TYR A 775 -3.60 9.67 9.90
C TYR A 775 -3.57 10.46 8.59
N VAL A 776 -2.56 11.32 8.37
CA VAL A 776 -2.39 12.09 7.14
C VAL A 776 -2.26 11.19 5.92
N ALA A 777 -1.47 10.11 6.01
CA ALA A 777 -1.31 9.15 4.92
C ALA A 777 -2.64 8.50 4.51
N LYS A 778 -3.47 8.06 5.47
CA LYS A 778 -4.77 7.45 5.18
C LYS A 778 -5.75 8.43 4.54
N HIS A 779 -5.77 9.69 5.01
CA HIS A 779 -6.74 10.69 4.52
C HIS A 779 -6.33 11.35 3.20
N SER A 780 -5.05 11.26 2.81
CA SER A 780 -4.57 11.83 1.55
C SER A 780 -4.75 10.91 0.33
N GLN A 781 -5.09 9.63 0.53
CA GLN A 781 -5.31 8.67 -0.57
C GLN A 781 -6.51 8.98 -1.48
N ASN A 782 -7.45 9.83 -1.04
CA ASN A 782 -8.71 10.13 -1.75
C ASN A 782 -8.86 11.58 -2.21
N VAL A 783 -7.76 12.35 -2.25
CA VAL A 783 -7.81 13.73 -2.75
C VAL A 783 -7.73 13.71 -4.28
N TYR A 784 -8.84 13.36 -4.92
CA TYR A 784 -8.96 13.46 -6.37
C TYR A 784 -9.23 14.92 -6.77
N HIS A 785 -8.70 15.32 -7.91
CA HIS A 785 -9.20 16.51 -8.59
C HIS A 785 -10.67 16.29 -8.92
N VAL A 786 -11.56 16.99 -8.21
CA VAL A 786 -12.97 17.06 -8.58
C VAL A 786 -13.08 18.12 -9.65
N CYS A 787 -13.26 17.71 -10.91
CA CYS A 787 -13.78 18.64 -11.91
C CYS A 787 -15.17 19.06 -11.41
N ASN A 788 -15.34 20.34 -11.06
CA ASN A 788 -16.66 20.87 -10.75
C ASN A 788 -17.52 20.76 -12.02
N ASN A 789 -18.27 19.66 -12.15
CA ASN A 789 -19.37 19.54 -13.10
C ASN A 789 -20.47 20.46 -12.60
N TYR A 790 -20.41 21.73 -13.00
CA TYR A 790 -21.53 22.63 -12.82
C TYR A 790 -22.62 22.19 -13.80
N ASP A 791 -23.80 21.83 -13.29
CA ASP A 791 -24.96 21.55 -14.12
C ASP A 791 -25.21 22.74 -15.06
N ASP A 792 -25.28 22.48 -16.37
CA ASP A 792 -25.57 23.47 -17.41
C ASP A 792 -26.94 24.16 -17.25
N SER A 793 -27.76 23.74 -16.27
CA SER A 793 -29.10 24.25 -16.00
C SER A 793 -29.15 25.74 -15.62
N GLN A 794 -28.07 26.33 -15.09
CA GLN A 794 -28.04 27.76 -14.77
C GLN A 794 -27.75 28.68 -15.97
N ARG A 795 -27.32 28.13 -17.12
CA ARG A 795 -27.13 28.92 -18.36
C ARG A 795 -28.47 29.26 -19.01
N ASP A 796 -29.39 28.30 -19.04
CA ASP A 796 -30.69 28.46 -19.71
C ASP A 796 -31.59 29.48 -18.97
N GLU A 797 -31.49 29.54 -17.65
CA GLU A 797 -32.28 30.48 -16.83
C GLU A 797 -31.85 31.96 -17.00
N LYS A 798 -30.57 32.21 -17.33
CA LYS A 798 -30.04 33.57 -17.57
C LYS A 798 -30.19 34.04 -19.02
N LEU A 799 -30.14 33.13 -19.99
CA LEU A 799 -30.44 33.46 -21.39
C LEU A 799 -31.91 33.85 -21.56
N ALA A 800 -32.83 33.12 -20.94
CA ALA A 800 -34.27 33.43 -20.98
C ALA A 800 -34.61 34.82 -20.39
N LYS A 801 -33.87 35.28 -19.37
CA LYS A 801 -34.04 36.62 -18.76
C LYS A 801 -33.51 37.78 -19.62
N LEU A 802 -32.53 37.53 -20.48
CA LEU A 802 -32.02 38.53 -21.41
C LEU A 802 -32.89 38.64 -22.67
N GLU A 803 -33.47 37.53 -23.12
CA GLU A 803 -34.40 37.54 -24.27
C GLU A 803 -35.76 38.19 -23.90
N THR A 804 -36.26 37.97 -22.68
CA THR A 804 -37.50 38.61 -22.19
C THR A 804 -37.37 40.11 -21.90
N GLN A 805 -36.17 40.63 -21.62
CA GLN A 805 -35.96 42.07 -21.42
C GLN A 805 -35.85 42.89 -22.72
N SER A 806 -35.85 42.23 -23.88
CA SER A 806 -35.77 42.90 -25.19
C SER A 806 -37.12 43.12 -25.89
N ILE A 807 -38.22 42.63 -25.31
CA ILE A 807 -39.57 42.78 -25.85
C ILE A 807 -40.51 43.12 -24.71
N GLU A 808 -40.61 44.40 -24.35
CA GLU A 808 -41.82 45.01 -23.77
C GLU A 808 -41.64 46.53 -23.73
N SER A 809 -41.72 47.13 -24.92
CA SER A 809 -42.02 48.54 -25.09
C SER A 809 -43.50 48.69 -25.43
N SER A 810 -44.36 48.78 -24.41
CA SER A 810 -45.68 49.43 -24.45
C SER A 810 -46.50 49.04 -23.22
N ASP A 811 -46.61 49.93 -22.23
CA ASP A 811 -47.89 50.53 -21.84
C ASP A 811 -47.71 51.30 -20.53
N GLU A 812 -47.94 52.61 -20.63
CA GLU A 812 -48.18 53.49 -19.51
C GLU A 812 -49.45 53.03 -18.76
N THR A 813 -49.48 53.27 -17.45
CA THR A 813 -50.60 53.05 -16.51
C THR A 813 -50.80 51.64 -15.92
N ARG A 814 -49.86 51.21 -15.06
CA ARG A 814 -50.21 50.35 -13.90
C ARG A 814 -49.76 51.00 -12.58
N SER A 815 -50.77 51.18 -11.74
CA SER A 815 -50.93 51.93 -10.49
C SER A 815 -49.77 51.96 -9.47
N LEU A 816 -49.55 53.15 -8.91
CA LEU A 816 -48.75 53.45 -7.71
C LEU A 816 -49.00 52.52 -6.49
N ASN A 817 -50.16 51.87 -6.40
CA ASN A 817 -50.52 51.04 -5.26
C ASN A 817 -49.72 49.73 -5.16
N ASP A 818 -49.14 49.25 -6.26
CA ASP A 818 -48.33 48.03 -6.28
C ASP A 818 -46.91 48.28 -5.72
N PHE A 819 -46.43 49.53 -5.79
CA PHE A 819 -45.10 49.90 -5.30
C PHE A 819 -45.09 50.02 -3.77
N ASP A 820 -46.12 50.61 -3.18
CA ASP A 820 -46.25 50.71 -1.72
C ASP A 820 -46.47 49.33 -1.07
N GLU A 821 -47.19 48.42 -1.74
CA GLU A 821 -47.36 47.04 -1.25
C GLU A 821 -46.05 46.26 -1.36
N HIS A 822 -45.25 46.48 -2.41
CA HIS A 822 -43.91 45.87 -2.56
C HIS A 822 -42.90 46.42 -1.54
N VAL A 823 -42.92 47.73 -1.28
CA VAL A 823 -42.03 48.38 -0.30
C VAL A 823 -42.41 47.95 1.11
N ASN A 824 -43.70 47.87 1.45
CA ASN A 824 -44.13 47.38 2.77
C ASN A 824 -43.77 45.91 2.98
N LYS A 825 -43.94 45.06 1.96
CA LYS A 825 -43.52 43.65 2.02
C LYS A 825 -42.01 43.51 2.21
N MET A 826 -41.20 44.33 1.53
CA MET A 826 -39.75 44.39 1.75
C MET A 826 -39.39 44.88 3.16
N CYS A 827 -40.10 45.87 3.69
CA CYS A 827 -39.91 46.37 5.05
C CYS A 827 -40.27 45.32 6.11
N ASP A 828 -41.32 44.53 5.87
CA ASP A 828 -41.72 43.43 6.75
C ASP A 828 -40.71 42.27 6.72
N GLU A 829 -40.19 41.92 5.54
CA GLU A 829 -39.12 40.93 5.39
C GLU A 829 -37.81 41.42 6.05
N LEU A 830 -37.46 42.69 5.92
CA LEU A 830 -36.32 43.32 6.59
C LEU A 830 -36.48 43.33 8.12
N ASN A 831 -37.70 43.57 8.62
CA ASN A 831 -38.01 43.54 10.05
C ASN A 831 -37.97 42.11 10.63
N ASP A 832 -38.40 41.11 9.86
CA ASP A 832 -38.29 39.70 10.26
C ASP A 832 -36.84 39.19 10.23
N ILE A 833 -36.02 39.67 9.30
CA ILE A 833 -34.57 39.47 9.26
C ILE A 833 -33.91 40.14 10.49
N LEU A 834 -34.28 41.39 10.83
CA LEU A 834 -33.78 42.09 12.02
C LEU A 834 -34.20 41.43 13.34
N LYS A 835 -35.37 40.79 13.41
CA LYS A 835 -35.79 39.99 14.59
C LYS A 835 -34.99 38.70 14.76
N LYS A 836 -34.40 38.16 13.68
CA LYS A 836 -33.52 36.96 13.67
C LYS A 836 -32.02 37.31 13.77
N ASN A 837 -31.68 38.39 14.48
CA ASN A 837 -30.33 38.98 14.58
C ASN A 837 -29.22 38.03 15.10
N ARG A 838 -29.54 36.82 15.57
CA ARG A 838 -28.55 35.85 16.07
C ARG A 838 -28.06 34.84 15.02
N ASP A 839 -28.78 34.68 13.90
CA ASP A 839 -28.46 33.67 12.87
C ASP A 839 -27.94 34.28 11.55
N ILE A 840 -27.80 35.60 11.48
CA ILE A 840 -27.36 36.30 10.27
C ILE A 840 -25.86 36.55 10.38
N GLY A 841 -25.09 35.85 9.55
CA GLY A 841 -23.65 36.06 9.45
C GLY A 841 -23.29 37.52 9.21
N ARG A 842 -22.17 37.97 9.80
CA ARG A 842 -21.67 39.37 9.74
C ARG A 842 -21.58 39.92 8.31
N PHE A 843 -21.39 39.03 7.32
CA PHE A 843 -21.36 39.31 5.88
C PHE A 843 -22.74 39.70 5.32
N THR A 844 -23.78 38.91 5.59
CA THR A 844 -25.16 39.15 5.13
C THR A 844 -25.72 40.46 5.67
N LEU A 845 -25.38 40.79 6.93
CA LEU A 845 -25.75 42.05 7.59
C LEU A 845 -25.09 43.29 6.95
N ARG A 846 -23.86 43.14 6.43
CA ARG A 846 -23.15 44.18 5.70
C ARG A 846 -23.74 44.38 4.29
N ARG A 847 -24.08 43.28 3.60
CA ARG A 847 -24.72 43.30 2.28
C ARG A 847 -26.08 43.98 2.32
N LEU A 848 -26.89 43.67 3.34
CA LEU A 848 -28.17 44.34 3.60
C LEU A 848 -28.00 45.85 3.82
N ARG A 849 -27.02 46.28 4.63
CA ARG A 849 -26.74 47.72 4.83
C ARG A 849 -26.36 48.45 3.54
N LEU A 850 -25.62 47.81 2.65
CA LEU A 850 -25.14 48.42 1.41
C LEU A 850 -26.24 48.50 0.35
N ILE A 851 -27.13 47.49 0.30
CA ILE A 851 -28.34 47.52 -0.52
C ILE A 851 -29.30 48.61 -0.01
N CYS A 852 -29.49 48.71 1.31
CA CYS A 852 -30.30 49.78 1.90
C CYS A 852 -29.72 51.18 1.64
N ALA A 853 -28.39 51.35 1.69
CA ALA A 853 -27.73 52.61 1.37
C ALA A 853 -27.94 53.03 -0.10
N LYS A 854 -27.83 52.09 -1.05
CA LYS A 854 -28.09 52.37 -2.47
C LYS A 854 -29.55 52.68 -2.76
N ILE A 855 -30.49 52.07 -2.04
CA ILE A 855 -31.92 52.39 -2.15
C ILE A 855 -32.20 53.79 -1.58
N LEU A 856 -31.56 54.16 -0.47
CA LEU A 856 -31.66 55.50 0.13
C LEU A 856 -31.10 56.60 -0.79
N ASP A 857 -29.96 56.36 -1.44
CA ASP A 857 -29.38 57.28 -2.44
C ASP A 857 -30.28 57.45 -3.68
N LEU A 858 -31.03 56.40 -4.06
CA LEU A 858 -32.01 56.46 -5.16
C LEU A 858 -33.27 57.27 -4.77
N THR A 859 -33.67 57.27 -3.50
CA THR A 859 -34.82 58.05 -3.00
C THR A 859 -34.51 59.53 -2.77
N GLU A 860 -33.25 59.93 -2.58
CA GLU A 860 -32.87 61.35 -2.46
C GLU A 860 -32.73 62.07 -3.82
N SER A 861 -32.80 61.35 -4.95
CA SER A 861 -32.69 61.91 -6.31
C SER A 861 -34.02 62.07 -7.08
N LYS A 862 -35.16 62.00 -6.39
CA LYS A 862 -36.50 62.29 -6.98
C LYS A 862 -37.17 63.49 -6.35
#